data_AF-A0A2V5QMU1-F1
#
_entry.id   AF-A0A2V5QMU1-F1
#
_cell.length_a   1.000
_cell.length_b   1.000
_cell.length_c   1.000
_cell.angle_alpha   90.00
_cell.angle_beta   90.00
_cell.angle_gamma   90.00
#
_symmetry.space_group_name_H-M   'P 1'
#
loop_
_entity.id
_entity.type
_entity.pdbx_description
1 polymer ?
#
loop_
_entity_poly.entity_id
_entity_poly.type
_entity_poly.pdbx_seq_one_letter_code
_entity_poly.pdbx_strand_id
1 'polypeptide(L)'
;MADNDKPKFDIPWGTLLPLIAVLAGVIAQYKPLVSKRPTVPSEKTVPVIAAQDVDARLWQDPFSVAEKQKSLLDAQIEVGVAKKGTTESHDVCALVELLRKRATQNPERVLVLAVMVDAGPYSEQAESRLRARPAVLEALSESGFVPLDGEHIGFVTADWPPVDDPSGARQIDRGLLLPWEECIATRDLARVHPQYTRRLILLWLPAASFSPNPLSRFANIIDQLADDVRNKIDIKLIGPANSTGLQSMIRELHRQPLGADAKETLKDVSIISPLATASDDTLLFQPTPAGGGADVRPASPRKTVQMFLEEAVPGLTFFRTIATDEVILKELMAELARRRVPVVQQTTPDERPDPKLAHVVILTEWDTPYGRSLSTIFAAQASGRTINEIIRQPDKWPAWVHPYRYLRGIDGQLPGDQAKESQRDQTQKTQLGQDTVAIEATEGLNQSDYLRRLARQMKEDNARWQRGSSPGIRAIGLLGQDIYDKLMILRALRPQFPHAVFFTNNYDAHFERRDDWGDTHNLIIASPFGSTLPETYIEGMHIPPFRDTNQTSMYVGTLVATGRMTKEEADSLSWQPRIFEISRHGAYDLSPAWYLEGENLAKSNKSWFRDWLFPTWGREEQNLAKTHRSNSLDWHLASRVIWSSPTFWLLVVGALALLAIVAWISVTIASPTLKGGGTTPQRLRRVFASTTFCLVCGVPLIVFSVAMFGQYKSADIAQYELGSLTASDYLTKLGVIAHVAQEPLAFFSGISIWPSEMLRLIALMLAIHFMVKAGIDLRANERELGERFSLDPLPKKTRFCWHHLGLGLEQWRTARSDKSGTEPEFSAQEAWHAYLCRNKFWPRFIRIGVLFTLYLLFSIVILRLFPPPPPPARGDFAFQFDCDPVEQQLYSDVRSRGHEMGRHGGRKVLAKSAA
;
A
#
# COMPACT_ATOMS: atom_id res chain seq x y z
N MET A 1 -22.10 20.91 -64.63
CA MET A 1 -22.40 21.59 -63.35
C MET A 1 -21.62 20.87 -62.28
N ALA A 2 -20.50 21.46 -61.85
CA ALA A 2 -19.65 20.92 -60.79
C ALA A 2 -20.21 21.45 -59.47
N ASP A 3 -20.74 20.55 -58.64
CA ASP A 3 -21.27 20.90 -57.33
C ASP A 3 -20.13 20.97 -56.31
N ASN A 4 -20.21 21.99 -55.48
CA ASN A 4 -19.12 22.55 -54.69
C ASN A 4 -19.14 21.97 -53.27
N ASP A 5 -18.92 20.66 -53.12
CA ASP A 5 -18.88 20.02 -51.80
C ASP A 5 -17.49 20.19 -51.15
N LYS A 6 -17.32 21.32 -50.46
CA LYS A 6 -16.27 21.45 -49.45
C LYS A 6 -16.67 20.56 -48.26
N PRO A 7 -15.79 19.67 -47.77
CA PRO A 7 -16.08 18.89 -46.57
C PRO A 7 -16.23 19.85 -45.39
N LYS A 8 -17.47 20.03 -44.91
CA LYS A 8 -17.73 20.69 -43.63
C LYS A 8 -17.19 19.76 -42.54
N PHE A 9 -16.28 20.29 -41.73
CA PHE A 9 -15.75 19.62 -40.56
C PHE A 9 -16.86 19.60 -39.49
N ASP A 10 -17.81 18.65 -39.62
CA ASP A 10 -18.87 18.46 -38.64
C ASP A 10 -18.27 17.78 -37.42
N ILE A 11 -17.85 18.59 -36.45
CA ILE A 11 -17.49 18.12 -35.12
C ILE A 11 -18.73 17.44 -34.54
N PRO A 12 -18.65 16.19 -34.06
CA PRO A 12 -19.80 15.45 -33.56
C PRO A 12 -20.19 15.98 -32.18
N TRP A 13 -20.82 17.16 -32.13
CA TRP A 13 -21.21 17.84 -30.90
C TRP A 13 -22.09 16.98 -29.99
N GLY A 14 -22.88 16.07 -30.57
CA GLY A 14 -23.69 15.09 -29.84
C GLY A 14 -22.87 14.07 -29.01
N THR A 15 -21.60 13.82 -29.35
CA THR A 15 -20.69 13.00 -28.54
C THR A 15 -19.71 13.84 -27.73
N LEU A 16 -19.33 15.02 -28.23
CA LEU A 16 -18.35 15.89 -27.58
C LEU A 16 -18.93 16.59 -26.33
N LEU A 17 -20.17 17.06 -26.38
CA LEU A 17 -20.82 17.78 -25.27
C LEU A 17 -21.01 16.90 -24.01
N PRO A 18 -21.51 15.65 -24.11
CA PRO A 18 -21.56 14.76 -22.96
C PRO A 18 -20.17 14.46 -22.39
N LEU A 19 -19.16 14.30 -23.25
CA LEU A 19 -17.80 14.00 -22.82
C LEU A 19 -17.18 15.18 -22.06
N ILE A 20 -17.38 16.41 -22.54
CA ILE A 20 -16.98 17.64 -21.86
C ILE A 20 -17.77 17.83 -20.57
N ALA A 21 -19.08 17.53 -20.54
CA ALA A 21 -19.90 17.61 -19.34
C ALA A 21 -19.49 16.58 -18.28
N VAL A 22 -19.12 15.36 -18.69
CA VAL A 22 -18.53 14.34 -17.81
C VAL A 22 -17.17 14.81 -17.30
N LEU A 23 -16.31 15.36 -18.17
CA LEU A 23 -15.00 15.89 -17.77
C LEU A 23 -15.13 17.07 -16.79
N ALA A 24 -16.06 17.99 -17.04
CA ALA A 24 -16.37 19.12 -16.18
C ALA A 24 -17.00 18.67 -14.86
N GLY A 25 -17.87 17.66 -14.88
CA GLY A 25 -18.45 17.04 -13.68
C GLY A 25 -17.38 16.36 -12.82
N VAL A 26 -16.44 15.64 -13.45
CA VAL A 26 -15.28 15.05 -12.79
C VAL A 26 -14.40 16.14 -12.18
N ILE A 27 -14.17 17.27 -12.85
CA ILE A 27 -13.39 18.38 -12.28
C ILE A 27 -14.15 19.08 -11.13
N ALA A 28 -15.47 19.22 -11.24
CA ALA A 28 -16.30 19.94 -10.27
C ALA A 28 -16.54 19.17 -8.95
N GLN A 29 -16.46 17.83 -8.95
CA GLN A 29 -16.65 17.01 -7.74
C GLN A 29 -15.55 17.19 -6.68
N TYR A 30 -14.42 17.82 -6.99
CA TYR A 30 -13.25 17.86 -6.11
C TYR A 30 -12.90 19.25 -5.61
N LYS A 31 -13.88 20.03 -5.15
CA LYS A 31 -13.58 21.24 -4.36
C LYS A 31 -13.14 20.85 -2.95
N PRO A 32 -11.98 21.31 -2.45
CA PRO A 32 -11.59 21.06 -1.07
C PRO A 32 -12.65 21.61 -0.12
N LEU A 33 -12.89 20.90 0.97
CA LEU A 33 -13.81 21.33 2.01
C LEU A 33 -13.15 22.46 2.82
N VAL A 34 -13.37 23.71 2.40
CA VAL A 34 -12.95 24.89 3.15
C VAL A 34 -14.04 25.25 4.16
N SER A 35 -13.66 25.42 5.42
CA SER A 35 -14.57 25.89 6.47
C SER A 35 -15.16 27.25 6.09
N LYS A 36 -16.49 27.34 6.07
CA LYS A 36 -17.23 28.60 5.89
C LYS A 36 -17.71 29.20 7.21
N ARG A 37 -17.18 28.71 8.35
CA ARG A 37 -17.60 29.21 9.66
C ARG A 37 -17.25 30.70 9.77
N PRO A 38 -18.17 31.56 10.24
CA PRO A 38 -17.83 32.93 10.57
C PRO A 38 -16.74 32.93 11.65
N THR A 39 -15.83 33.89 11.59
CA THR A 39 -14.81 34.09 12.62
C THR A 39 -15.50 34.39 13.94
N VAL A 40 -15.31 33.52 14.94
CA VAL A 40 -15.86 33.74 16.28
C VAL A 40 -15.07 34.90 16.91
N PRO A 41 -15.75 35.96 17.42
CA PRO A 41 -15.07 37.00 18.18
C PRO A 41 -14.33 36.37 19.36
N SER A 42 -13.19 36.94 19.75
CA SER A 42 -12.46 36.53 20.96
C SER A 42 -13.27 36.90 22.21
N GLU A 43 -14.37 36.22 22.47
CA GLU A 43 -15.10 36.32 23.72
C GLU A 43 -14.28 35.72 24.86
N LYS A 44 -14.30 36.39 26.02
CA LYS A 44 -13.65 35.91 27.23
C LYS A 44 -14.35 34.64 27.66
N THR A 45 -13.61 33.55 27.80
CA THR A 45 -14.11 32.29 28.33
C THR A 45 -14.72 32.51 29.72
N VAL A 46 -15.91 31.94 29.93
CA VAL A 46 -16.57 32.00 31.24
C VAL A 46 -15.87 30.96 32.14
N PRO A 47 -15.39 31.35 33.34
CA PRO A 47 -14.70 30.41 34.20
C PRO A 47 -15.66 29.31 34.68
N VAL A 48 -15.34 28.05 34.36
CA VAL A 48 -16.09 26.88 34.80
C VAL A 48 -15.54 26.41 36.16
N ILE A 49 -16.42 26.28 37.16
CA ILE A 49 -16.04 25.76 38.49
C ILE A 49 -16.30 24.24 38.49
N ALA A 50 -15.44 23.49 37.79
CA ALA A 50 -15.46 22.03 37.73
C ALA A 50 -14.05 21.46 37.93
N ALA A 51 -13.94 20.15 38.15
CA ALA A 51 -12.63 19.49 38.22
C ALA A 51 -11.94 19.40 36.85
N GLN A 52 -12.75 19.38 35.77
CA GLN A 52 -12.31 19.54 34.39
C GLN A 52 -12.73 20.94 33.94
N ASP A 53 -11.81 21.90 33.99
CA ASP A 53 -12.08 23.34 33.84
C ASP A 53 -11.38 23.98 32.64
N VAL A 54 -10.68 23.18 31.82
CA VAL A 54 -9.94 23.67 30.66
C VAL A 54 -10.69 23.37 29.37
N ASP A 55 -11.09 24.42 28.64
CA ASP A 55 -11.78 24.30 27.35
C ASP A 55 -10.97 23.49 26.32
N ALA A 56 -11.44 22.28 26.02
CA ALA A 56 -10.82 21.36 25.08
C ALA A 56 -11.87 20.49 24.37
N ARG A 57 -12.02 20.68 23.06
CA ARG A 57 -12.75 19.72 22.21
C ARG A 57 -12.00 18.39 22.18
N LEU A 58 -12.73 17.28 22.07
CA LEU A 58 -12.19 15.92 22.09
C LEU A 58 -11.09 15.63 21.04
N TRP A 59 -11.03 16.41 19.95
CA TRP A 59 -10.02 16.27 18.90
C TRP A 59 -8.77 17.13 19.09
N GLN A 60 -8.74 18.03 20.09
CA GLN A 60 -7.58 18.89 20.35
C GLN A 60 -6.50 18.16 21.14
N ASP A 61 -5.25 18.57 20.95
CA ASP A 61 -4.08 18.01 21.65
C ASP A 61 -4.18 18.33 23.17
N PRO A 62 -4.28 17.30 24.03
CA PRO A 62 -4.48 17.49 25.47
C PRO A 62 -3.33 18.24 26.14
N PHE A 63 -2.10 18.11 25.63
CA PHE A 63 -0.93 18.82 26.18
C PHE A 63 -0.93 20.29 25.79
N SER A 64 -1.15 20.61 24.52
CA SER A 64 -1.15 22.01 24.05
C SER A 64 -2.14 22.90 24.80
N VAL A 65 -3.34 22.36 25.10
CA VAL A 65 -4.39 23.10 25.81
C VAL A 65 -4.02 23.23 27.29
N ALA A 66 -3.57 22.14 27.93
CA ALA A 66 -3.17 22.16 29.32
C ALA A 66 -1.94 23.05 29.58
N GLU A 67 -0.95 23.05 28.68
CA GLU A 67 0.26 23.87 28.79
C GLU A 67 -0.07 25.36 28.63
N LYS A 68 -0.96 25.71 27.69
CA LYS A 68 -1.47 27.07 27.57
C LYS A 68 -2.15 27.53 28.86
N GLN A 69 -3.03 26.71 29.43
CA GLN A 69 -3.71 27.06 30.68
C GLN A 69 -2.74 27.14 31.87
N LYS A 70 -1.78 26.21 31.96
CA LYS A 70 -0.70 26.23 32.96
C LYS A 70 0.09 27.55 32.87
N SER A 71 0.49 27.97 31.67
CA SER A 71 1.24 29.23 31.48
C SER A 71 0.45 30.46 31.91
N LEU A 72 -0.87 30.47 31.69
CA LEU A 72 -1.76 31.54 32.16
C LEU A 72 -1.88 31.56 33.68
N LEU A 73 -1.98 30.38 34.31
CA LEU A 73 -2.02 30.25 35.76
C LEU A 73 -0.69 30.68 36.39
N ASP A 74 0.44 30.26 35.82
CA ASP A 74 1.77 30.63 36.29
C ASP A 74 1.98 32.15 36.21
N ALA A 75 1.59 32.78 35.10
CA ALA A 75 1.60 34.23 34.97
C ALA A 75 0.70 34.93 36.01
N GLN A 76 -0.46 34.36 36.35
CA GLN A 76 -1.33 34.91 37.41
C GLN A 76 -0.75 34.74 38.81
N ILE A 77 -0.01 33.65 39.06
CA ILE A 77 0.70 33.40 40.32
C ILE A 77 1.84 34.41 40.47
N GLU A 78 2.64 34.64 39.43
CA GLU A 78 3.73 35.61 39.42
C GLU A 78 3.22 37.04 39.71
N VAL A 79 2.05 37.40 39.16
CA VAL A 79 1.42 38.71 39.37
C VAL A 79 0.65 38.79 40.71
N GLY A 80 0.55 37.68 41.46
CA GLY A 80 -0.13 37.62 42.76
C GLY A 80 -1.66 37.73 42.68
N VAL A 81 -2.23 37.51 41.50
CA VAL A 81 -3.68 37.63 41.22
C VAL A 81 -4.39 36.28 41.36
N ALA A 82 -3.64 35.18 41.30
CA ALA A 82 -4.20 33.83 41.45
C ALA A 82 -4.85 33.63 42.83
N LYS A 83 -6.07 33.07 42.85
CA LYS A 83 -6.73 32.68 44.10
C LYS A 83 -6.02 31.43 44.65
N LYS A 84 -5.82 31.36 45.96
CA LYS A 84 -5.14 30.21 46.59
C LYS A 84 -5.76 28.85 46.22
N GLY A 85 -7.09 28.78 46.09
CA GLY A 85 -7.82 27.57 45.71
C GLY A 85 -7.68 27.12 44.25
N THR A 86 -7.31 27.99 43.30
CA THR A 86 -7.10 27.59 41.90
C THR A 86 -5.77 26.86 41.69
N THR A 87 -4.74 27.18 42.48
CA THR A 87 -3.46 26.45 42.42
C THR A 87 -3.60 25.08 43.07
N GLU A 88 -4.36 24.99 44.16
CA GLU A 88 -4.65 23.73 44.88
C GLU A 88 -5.48 22.75 44.03
N SER A 89 -6.36 23.23 43.12
CA SER A 89 -7.14 22.36 42.23
C SER A 89 -6.33 21.73 41.09
N HIS A 90 -5.17 22.29 40.76
CA HIS A 90 -4.25 21.79 39.73
C HIS A 90 -3.01 21.10 40.33
N ASP A 91 -3.00 20.84 41.62
CA ASP A 91 -1.98 20.00 42.26
C ASP A 91 -2.35 18.52 42.09
N VAL A 92 -1.35 17.63 42.01
CA VAL A 92 -1.58 16.18 41.92
C VAL A 92 -2.47 15.66 43.05
N CYS A 93 -2.40 16.27 44.25
CA CYS A 93 -3.24 15.93 45.40
C CYS A 93 -4.75 16.07 45.10
N ALA A 94 -5.16 16.98 44.22
CA ALA A 94 -6.56 17.12 43.81
C ALA A 94 -7.05 15.88 43.04
N LEU A 95 -6.20 15.31 42.18
CA LEU A 95 -6.51 14.08 41.45
C LEU A 95 -6.52 12.86 42.38
N VAL A 96 -5.61 12.82 43.37
CA VAL A 96 -5.61 11.79 44.43
C VAL A 96 -6.93 11.79 45.18
N GLU A 97 -7.40 12.96 45.62
CA GLU A 97 -8.66 13.08 46.35
C GLU A 97 -9.86 12.70 45.47
N LEU A 98 -9.84 13.05 44.19
CA LEU A 98 -10.86 12.62 43.23
C LEU A 98 -10.90 11.10 43.11
N LEU A 99 -9.75 10.45 42.91
CA LEU A 99 -9.64 8.99 42.82
C LEU A 99 -10.11 8.31 44.11
N ARG A 100 -9.66 8.81 45.27
CA ARG A 100 -10.10 8.32 46.59
C ARG A 100 -11.61 8.42 46.75
N LYS A 101 -12.22 9.54 46.36
CA LYS A 101 -13.66 9.74 46.38
C LYS A 101 -14.38 8.75 45.46
N ARG A 102 -13.91 8.55 44.22
CA ARG A 102 -14.55 7.60 43.29
C ARG A 102 -14.43 6.14 43.75
N ALA A 103 -13.28 5.76 44.32
CA ALA A 103 -13.01 4.41 44.81
C ALA A 103 -13.74 4.08 46.13
N THR A 104 -14.04 5.08 46.97
CA THR A 104 -14.76 4.88 48.24
C THR A 104 -16.27 4.92 48.09
N GLN A 105 -16.79 5.76 47.18
CA GLN A 105 -18.23 5.96 46.99
C GLN A 105 -18.95 4.82 46.26
N ASN A 106 -18.23 4.01 45.49
CA ASN A 106 -18.83 2.94 44.70
C ASN A 106 -18.25 1.56 45.11
N PRO A 107 -19.05 0.49 45.04
CA PRO A 107 -18.56 -0.88 45.26
C PRO A 107 -17.73 -1.41 44.08
N GLU A 108 -17.83 -0.76 42.92
CA GLU A 108 -17.17 -1.13 41.66
C GLU A 108 -15.73 -0.60 41.60
N ARG A 109 -14.90 -1.22 40.76
CA ARG A 109 -13.51 -0.81 40.56
C ARG A 109 -13.43 0.45 39.69
N VAL A 110 -12.38 1.24 39.92
CA VAL A 110 -12.01 2.37 39.05
C VAL A 110 -10.85 1.92 38.16
N LEU A 111 -10.96 2.17 36.85
CA LEU A 111 -9.85 1.91 35.92
C LEU A 111 -9.06 3.19 35.68
N VAL A 112 -7.78 3.20 35.99
CA VAL A 112 -6.84 4.25 35.59
C VAL A 112 -6.11 3.79 34.34
N LEU A 113 -6.41 4.45 33.23
CA LEU A 113 -5.78 4.19 31.94
C LEU A 113 -4.76 5.30 31.66
N ALA A 114 -3.49 4.99 31.88
CA ALA A 114 -2.39 5.89 31.56
C ALA A 114 -1.97 5.72 30.10
N VAL A 115 -1.77 6.81 29.37
CA VAL A 115 -1.41 6.78 27.94
C VAL A 115 -0.17 7.63 27.71
N MET A 116 0.94 6.99 27.32
CA MET A 116 2.18 7.67 26.98
C MET A 116 2.17 8.13 25.52
N VAL A 117 2.40 9.43 25.32
CA VAL A 117 2.57 10.03 23.98
C VAL A 117 3.80 10.93 23.94
N ASP A 118 4.34 11.15 22.73
CA ASP A 118 5.45 12.08 22.53
C ASP A 118 4.94 13.53 22.64
N ALA A 119 5.25 14.17 23.77
CA ALA A 119 4.90 15.56 24.07
C ALA A 119 5.96 16.57 23.58
N GLY A 120 6.76 16.20 22.57
CA GLY A 120 7.76 17.11 22.03
C GLY A 120 7.15 18.18 21.10
N PRO A 121 7.94 19.21 20.75
CA PRO A 121 7.42 20.45 20.17
C PRO A 121 7.33 20.43 18.64
N TYR A 122 7.80 19.36 17.97
CA TYR A 122 7.85 19.27 16.52
C TYR A 122 6.49 18.88 15.91
N SER A 123 6.26 19.24 14.63
CA SER A 123 4.95 19.14 13.96
C SER A 123 4.38 17.72 13.89
N GLU A 124 5.24 16.74 13.66
CA GLU A 124 4.89 15.32 13.57
C GLU A 124 4.52 14.74 14.94
N GLN A 125 5.13 15.23 16.02
CA GLN A 125 4.76 14.87 17.39
C GLN A 125 3.42 15.52 17.77
N ALA A 126 3.21 16.78 17.40
CA ALA A 126 1.93 17.47 17.59
C ALA A 126 0.78 16.74 16.85
N GLU A 127 0.99 16.39 15.59
CA GLU A 127 0.01 15.64 14.80
C GLU A 127 -0.22 14.22 15.35
N SER A 128 0.83 13.56 15.86
CA SER A 128 0.70 12.26 16.55
C SER A 128 -0.24 12.35 17.76
N ARG A 129 -0.13 13.41 18.59
CA ARG A 129 -1.03 13.63 19.73
C ARG A 129 -2.46 13.94 19.31
N LEU A 130 -2.63 14.74 18.25
CA LEU A 130 -3.95 15.04 17.67
C LEU A 130 -4.66 13.79 17.14
N ARG A 131 -3.90 12.78 16.69
CA ARG A 131 -4.45 11.50 16.22
C ARG A 131 -4.68 10.50 17.35
N ALA A 132 -3.79 10.47 18.34
CA ALA A 132 -3.83 9.53 19.46
C ALA A 132 -5.07 9.72 20.34
N ARG A 133 -5.42 10.98 20.69
CA ARG A 133 -6.58 11.24 21.57
C ARG A 133 -7.91 10.72 20.99
N PRO A 134 -8.29 11.05 19.75
CA PRO A 134 -9.47 10.45 19.13
C PRO A 134 -9.43 8.92 19.09
N ALA A 135 -8.29 8.29 18.75
CA ALA A 135 -8.21 6.83 18.70
C ALA A 135 -8.49 6.16 20.04
N VAL A 136 -7.95 6.71 21.13
CA VAL A 136 -8.20 6.21 22.48
C VAL A 136 -9.67 6.41 22.85
N LEU A 137 -10.23 7.60 22.60
CA LEU A 137 -11.62 7.91 22.95
C LEU A 137 -12.64 7.07 22.15
N GLU A 138 -12.40 6.84 20.86
CA GLU A 138 -13.24 5.96 20.03
C GLU A 138 -13.17 4.50 20.51
N ALA A 139 -11.98 4.02 20.89
CA ALA A 139 -11.85 2.69 21.48
C ALA A 139 -12.53 2.58 22.85
N LEU A 140 -12.46 3.61 23.68
CA LEU A 140 -13.19 3.66 24.95
C LEU A 140 -14.70 3.62 24.73
N SER A 141 -15.20 4.31 23.70
CA SER A 141 -16.61 4.26 23.27
C SER A 141 -17.04 2.84 22.91
N GLU A 142 -16.22 2.12 22.15
CA GLU A 142 -16.45 0.72 21.79
C GLU A 142 -16.38 -0.25 22.98
N SER A 143 -15.60 0.09 24.00
CA SER A 143 -15.55 -0.61 25.28
C SER A 143 -16.64 -0.18 26.28
N GLY A 144 -17.59 0.66 25.84
CA GLY A 144 -18.76 1.06 26.61
C GLY A 144 -18.54 2.24 27.56
N PHE A 145 -17.51 3.07 27.35
CA PHE A 145 -17.24 4.28 28.12
C PHE A 145 -17.39 5.55 27.28
N VAL A 146 -17.98 6.59 27.86
CA VAL A 146 -18.09 7.91 27.22
C VAL A 146 -17.46 8.99 28.09
N PRO A 147 -16.84 10.04 27.51
CA PRO A 147 -16.35 11.17 28.28
C PRO A 147 -17.48 11.80 29.11
N LEU A 148 -17.21 12.10 30.37
CA LEU A 148 -18.17 12.77 31.25
C LEU A 148 -18.38 14.23 30.81
N ASP A 149 -17.29 14.87 30.37
CA ASP A 149 -17.28 16.21 29.80
C ASP A 149 -16.68 16.15 28.38
N GLY A 150 -17.42 16.64 27.39
CA GLY A 150 -17.02 16.67 25.99
C GLY A 150 -16.42 18.00 25.52
N GLU A 151 -16.41 19.00 26.41
CA GLU A 151 -15.95 20.36 26.13
C GLU A 151 -14.79 20.80 27.02
N HIS A 152 -14.50 20.07 28.12
CA HIS A 152 -13.41 20.38 29.03
C HIS A 152 -12.52 19.18 29.38
N ILE A 153 -11.25 19.48 29.69
CA ILE A 153 -10.24 18.55 30.22
C ILE A 153 -9.74 19.07 31.57
N GLY A 154 -9.31 18.17 32.46
CA GLY A 154 -8.61 18.54 33.69
C GLY A 154 -7.09 18.45 33.49
N PHE A 155 -6.32 19.18 34.29
CA PHE A 155 -4.88 18.93 34.40
C PHE A 155 -4.42 19.07 35.83
N VAL A 156 -3.38 18.32 36.16
CA VAL A 156 -2.63 18.47 37.42
C VAL A 156 -1.15 18.61 37.14
N THR A 157 -0.44 19.20 38.10
CA THR A 157 1.02 19.33 38.11
C THR A 157 1.61 18.64 39.33
N ALA A 158 2.82 18.09 39.17
CA ALA A 158 3.59 17.47 40.24
C ALA A 158 5.06 17.90 40.17
N ASP A 159 5.73 17.89 41.32
CA ASP A 159 7.16 18.15 41.41
C ASP A 159 7.95 17.00 40.80
N TRP A 160 8.83 17.31 39.84
CA TRP A 160 9.40 16.28 38.98
C TRP A 160 10.82 16.56 38.52
N PRO A 161 11.70 15.55 38.41
CA PRO A 161 11.51 14.14 38.77
C PRO A 161 11.41 13.92 40.30
N PRO A 162 11.01 12.71 40.76
CA PRO A 162 10.93 12.39 42.18
C PRO A 162 12.28 12.59 42.89
N VAL A 163 12.26 12.94 44.19
CA VAL A 163 13.47 13.19 44.99
C VAL A 163 14.43 12.00 44.97
N ASP A 164 13.87 10.78 44.99
CA ASP A 164 14.63 9.52 44.97
C ASP A 164 14.90 9.00 43.54
N ASP A 165 14.80 9.84 42.50
CA ASP A 165 15.00 9.40 41.12
C ASP A 165 16.45 8.91 40.90
N PRO A 166 16.64 7.70 40.31
CA PRO A 166 17.97 7.12 40.12
C PRO A 166 18.92 7.94 39.23
N SER A 167 18.42 8.93 38.48
CA SER A 167 19.27 9.80 37.65
C SER A 167 19.98 10.91 38.45
N GLY A 168 19.53 11.20 39.68
CA GLY A 168 20.04 12.32 40.48
C GLY A 168 19.69 13.71 39.92
N ALA A 169 18.73 13.80 38.99
CA ALA A 169 18.28 15.05 38.41
C ALA A 169 17.56 15.92 39.47
N ARG A 170 17.78 17.24 39.40
CA ARG A 170 17.16 18.20 40.32
C ARG A 170 15.65 18.23 40.10
N GLN A 171 14.88 18.07 41.17
CA GLN A 171 13.42 18.24 41.16
C GLN A 171 13.04 19.68 40.77
N ILE A 172 12.08 19.79 39.86
CA ILE A 172 11.50 21.04 39.36
C ILE A 172 10.07 21.13 39.91
N ASP A 173 9.79 22.24 40.60
CA ASP A 173 8.45 22.57 41.10
C ASP A 173 7.44 22.58 39.94
N ARG A 174 6.34 21.82 40.08
CA ARG A 174 5.31 21.66 39.03
C ARG A 174 5.90 21.28 37.66
N GLY A 175 6.98 20.50 37.67
CA GLY A 175 7.74 20.07 36.50
C GLY A 175 7.02 19.06 35.61
N LEU A 176 6.13 18.24 36.19
CA LEU A 176 5.31 17.29 35.44
C LEU A 176 3.91 17.88 35.22
N LEU A 177 3.45 17.90 33.97
CA LEU A 177 2.09 18.28 33.59
C LEU A 177 1.33 17.02 33.15
N LEU A 178 0.18 16.76 33.77
CA LEU A 178 -0.66 15.60 33.52
C LEU A 178 -2.09 16.03 33.18
N PRO A 179 -2.43 16.12 31.88
CA PRO A 179 -3.82 16.23 31.45
C PRO A 179 -4.59 14.94 31.78
N TRP A 180 -5.84 15.06 32.19
CA TRP A 180 -6.69 13.92 32.54
C TRP A 180 -8.17 14.13 32.18
N GLU A 181 -8.85 13.03 31.89
CA GLU A 181 -10.27 13.01 31.49
C GLU A 181 -11.03 11.93 32.28
N GLU A 182 -12.22 12.26 32.83
CA GLU A 182 -13.11 11.27 33.45
C GLU A 182 -14.07 10.69 32.41
N CYS A 183 -14.15 9.37 32.32
CA CYS A 183 -15.10 8.63 31.49
C CYS A 183 -16.05 7.80 32.37
N ILE A 184 -17.31 7.72 31.92
CA ILE A 184 -18.37 6.98 32.60
C ILE A 184 -18.87 5.83 31.75
N ALA A 185 -19.11 4.68 32.38
CA ALA A 185 -19.72 3.54 31.71
C ALA A 185 -21.12 3.88 31.20
N THR A 186 -21.44 3.40 30.01
CA THR A 186 -22.78 3.50 29.42
C THR A 186 -23.82 2.73 30.24
N ARG A 187 -25.10 2.99 29.97
CA ARG A 187 -26.20 2.32 30.68
C ARG A 187 -26.29 0.82 30.36
N ASP A 188 -25.82 0.42 29.18
CA ASP A 188 -25.79 -0.97 28.75
C ASP A 188 -24.54 -1.66 29.29
N LEU A 189 -24.64 -2.14 30.53
CA LEU A 189 -23.52 -2.77 31.25
C LEU A 189 -22.99 -4.04 30.57
N ALA A 190 -23.77 -4.65 29.66
CA ALA A 190 -23.31 -5.82 28.89
C ALA A 190 -22.22 -5.44 27.87
N ARG A 191 -22.15 -4.18 27.46
CA ARG A 191 -21.14 -3.64 26.54
C ARG A 191 -19.91 -3.08 27.25
N VAL A 192 -19.90 -3.05 28.58
CA VAL A 192 -18.83 -2.41 29.35
C VAL A 192 -17.69 -3.39 29.61
N HIS A 193 -16.51 -3.05 29.12
CA HIS A 193 -15.28 -3.83 29.31
C HIS A 193 -14.20 -2.93 29.92
N PRO A 194 -13.59 -3.27 31.08
CA PRO A 194 -13.79 -4.51 31.83
C PRO A 194 -15.09 -4.51 32.64
N GLN A 195 -15.66 -5.69 32.86
CA GLN A 195 -16.89 -5.84 33.65
C GLN A 195 -16.69 -5.28 35.07
N TYR A 196 -17.77 -4.81 35.70
CA TYR A 196 -17.77 -4.23 37.06
C TYR A 196 -16.92 -2.94 37.21
N THR A 197 -16.74 -2.21 36.11
CA THR A 197 -16.06 -0.90 36.07
C THR A 197 -17.05 0.17 35.63
N ARG A 198 -17.28 1.20 36.46
CA ARG A 198 -18.17 2.32 36.08
C ARG A 198 -17.49 3.65 35.84
N ARG A 199 -16.25 3.78 36.31
CA ARG A 199 -15.46 5.00 36.22
C ARG A 199 -14.10 4.66 35.68
N LEU A 200 -13.70 5.41 34.67
CA LEU A 200 -12.39 5.34 34.06
C LEU A 200 -11.77 6.73 34.12
N ILE A 201 -10.53 6.81 34.59
CA ILE A 201 -9.71 8.03 34.53
C ILE A 201 -8.65 7.82 33.48
N LEU A 202 -8.72 8.62 32.42
CA LEU A 202 -7.74 8.64 31.35
C LEU A 202 -6.66 9.67 31.71
N LEU A 203 -5.40 9.24 31.78
CA LEU A 203 -4.26 10.06 32.19
C LEU A 203 -3.25 10.16 31.05
N TRP A 204 -3.01 11.35 30.53
CA TRP A 204 -2.06 11.60 29.45
C TRP A 204 -0.65 11.82 30.01
N LEU A 205 0.30 10.96 29.64
CA LEU A 205 1.67 10.98 30.13
C LEU A 205 2.65 11.50 29.07
N PRO A 206 3.43 12.58 29.34
CA PRO A 206 4.45 13.05 28.42
C PRO A 206 5.68 12.12 28.49
N ALA A 207 5.85 11.25 27.50
CA ALA A 207 6.86 10.17 27.55
C ALA A 207 8.29 10.66 27.80
N ALA A 208 8.65 11.84 27.28
CA ALA A 208 9.96 12.46 27.49
C ALA A 208 10.26 12.72 28.98
N SER A 209 9.25 13.10 29.78
CA SER A 209 9.41 13.35 31.23
C SER A 209 9.67 12.09 32.03
N PHE A 210 9.38 10.90 31.48
CA PHE A 210 9.65 9.60 32.13
C PHE A 210 11.04 9.04 31.75
N SER A 211 11.74 9.62 30.79
CA SER A 211 13.10 9.22 30.40
C SER A 211 14.16 9.81 31.35
N PRO A 212 15.21 9.06 31.77
CA PRO A 212 15.63 7.76 31.24
C PRO A 212 15.13 6.54 32.04
N ASN A 213 14.39 6.72 33.13
CA ASN A 213 13.95 5.67 34.05
C ASN A 213 12.41 5.51 34.04
N PRO A 214 11.81 5.09 32.91
CA PRO A 214 10.36 5.10 32.74
C PRO A 214 9.60 4.21 33.72
N LEU A 215 10.13 3.05 34.12
CA LEU A 215 9.45 2.14 35.04
C LEU A 215 9.43 2.68 36.47
N SER A 216 10.58 3.14 36.98
CA SER A 216 10.69 3.74 38.32
C SER A 216 9.81 4.99 38.46
N ARG A 217 9.84 5.86 37.45
CA ARG A 217 9.02 7.07 37.44
C ARG A 217 7.54 6.77 37.31
N PHE A 218 7.18 5.75 36.52
CA PHE A 218 5.79 5.31 36.42
C PHE A 218 5.29 4.67 37.72
N ALA A 219 6.13 3.88 38.41
CA ALA A 219 5.80 3.37 39.74
C ALA A 219 5.56 4.52 40.71
N ASN A 220 6.45 5.52 40.74
CA ASN A 220 6.31 6.65 41.66
C ASN A 220 5.02 7.46 41.46
N ILE A 221 4.60 7.72 40.20
CA ILE A 221 3.34 8.43 39.97
C ILE A 221 2.12 7.55 40.32
N ILE A 222 2.19 6.24 40.13
CA ILE A 222 1.14 5.32 40.58
C ILE A 222 1.03 5.35 42.11
N ASP A 223 2.14 5.27 42.83
CA ASP A 223 2.16 5.34 44.29
C ASP A 223 1.50 6.64 44.76
N GLN A 224 1.92 7.79 44.22
CA GLN A 224 1.29 9.07 44.54
C GLN A 224 -0.22 9.09 44.28
N LEU A 225 -0.69 8.48 43.19
CA LEU A 225 -2.11 8.51 42.79
C LEU A 225 -2.99 7.52 43.54
N ALA A 226 -2.46 6.37 43.95
CA ALA A 226 -3.26 5.21 44.33
C ALA A 226 -2.85 4.50 45.62
N ASP A 227 -1.86 4.96 46.39
CA ASP A 227 -1.33 4.26 47.58
C ASP A 227 -2.45 3.74 48.52
N ASP A 228 -3.32 4.64 49.00
CA ASP A 228 -4.39 4.31 49.95
C ASP A 228 -5.53 3.45 49.38
N VAL A 229 -5.64 3.34 48.05
CA VAL A 229 -6.81 2.78 47.35
C VAL A 229 -6.44 1.74 46.30
N ARG A 230 -5.19 1.27 46.28
CA ARG A 230 -4.62 0.38 45.25
C ARG A 230 -5.47 -0.86 44.97
N ASN A 231 -6.06 -1.45 46.01
CA ASN A 231 -6.90 -2.66 45.91
C ASN A 231 -8.24 -2.44 45.16
N LYS A 232 -8.66 -1.19 44.98
CA LYS A 232 -9.90 -0.80 44.29
C LYS A 232 -9.65 -0.19 42.90
N ILE A 233 -8.39 0.01 42.54
CA ILE A 233 -7.99 0.64 41.28
C ILE A 233 -7.27 -0.40 40.41
N ASP A 234 -7.76 -0.56 39.19
CA ASP A 234 -7.06 -1.30 38.13
C ASP A 234 -6.22 -0.29 37.32
N ILE A 235 -4.95 -0.59 37.05
CA ILE A 235 -4.01 0.33 36.42
C ILE A 235 -3.45 -0.30 35.16
N LYS A 236 -3.61 0.40 34.05
CA LYS A 236 -3.12 -0.04 32.74
C LYS A 236 -2.37 1.09 32.06
N LEU A 237 -1.26 0.74 31.43
CA LEU A 237 -0.42 1.65 30.67
C LEU A 237 -0.52 1.31 29.19
N ILE A 238 -0.97 2.25 28.38
CA ILE A 238 -0.77 2.24 26.93
C ILE A 238 0.52 2.99 26.65
N GLY A 239 1.57 2.25 26.33
CA GLY A 239 2.90 2.78 26.13
C GLY A 239 3.95 1.67 26.09
N PRO A 240 5.23 2.03 25.88
CA PRO A 240 5.75 3.39 25.73
C PRO A 240 5.38 4.04 24.39
N ALA A 241 5.59 5.37 24.27
CA ALA A 241 5.19 6.15 23.09
C ALA A 241 5.88 5.74 21.79
N ASN A 242 7.06 5.11 21.86
CA ASN A 242 7.82 4.65 20.70
C ASN A 242 8.87 3.58 21.11
N SER A 243 9.56 3.03 20.12
CA SER A 243 10.65 2.06 20.29
C SER A 243 11.81 2.56 21.18
N THR A 244 12.08 3.88 21.20
CA THR A 244 13.11 4.47 22.08
C THR A 244 12.67 4.42 23.53
N GLY A 245 11.40 4.69 23.85
CA GLY A 245 10.85 4.52 25.18
C GLY A 245 10.94 3.07 25.68
N LEU A 246 10.67 2.09 24.81
CA LEU A 246 10.81 0.66 25.16
C LEU A 246 12.27 0.29 25.41
N GLN A 247 13.18 0.81 24.60
CA GLN A 247 14.61 0.65 24.84
C GLN A 247 15.04 1.27 26.19
N SER A 248 14.45 2.40 26.60
CA SER A 248 14.72 2.99 27.92
C SER A 248 14.25 2.11 29.07
N MET A 249 13.06 1.51 28.99
CA MET A 249 12.57 0.53 30.00
C MET A 249 13.54 -0.65 30.14
N ILE A 250 14.02 -1.19 29.01
CA ILE A 250 14.98 -2.29 28.99
C ILE A 250 16.33 -1.86 29.59
N ARG A 251 16.83 -0.66 29.22
CA ARG A 251 18.11 -0.14 29.72
C ARG A 251 18.07 0.15 31.22
N GLU A 252 16.96 0.64 31.73
CA GLU A 252 16.74 0.88 33.15
C GLU A 252 17.00 -0.41 33.94
N LEU A 253 16.32 -1.50 33.57
CA LEU A 253 16.46 -2.82 34.21
C LEU A 253 17.86 -3.44 34.09
N HIS A 254 18.56 -3.15 32.99
CA HIS A 254 19.95 -3.59 32.81
C HIS A 254 20.95 -2.80 33.67
N ARG A 255 20.71 -1.50 33.90
CA ARG A 255 21.59 -0.66 34.73
C ARG A 255 21.47 -1.04 36.20
N GLN A 256 20.23 -1.16 36.69
CA GLN A 256 19.97 -1.48 38.09
C GLN A 256 18.60 -2.15 38.23
N PRO A 257 18.45 -3.19 39.09
CA PRO A 257 17.14 -3.71 39.42
C PRO A 257 16.28 -2.64 40.11
N LEU A 258 14.98 -2.64 39.79
CA LEU A 258 14.01 -1.77 40.47
C LEU A 258 14.01 -2.03 41.99
N GLY A 259 13.77 -0.96 42.76
CA GLY A 259 13.56 -1.02 44.20
C GLY A 259 12.36 -1.92 44.57
N ALA A 260 12.33 -2.40 45.83
CA ALA A 260 11.28 -3.30 46.28
C ALA A 260 9.88 -2.67 46.18
N ASP A 261 9.75 -1.41 46.61
CA ASP A 261 8.49 -0.66 46.58
C ASP A 261 7.99 -0.51 45.14
N ALA A 262 8.83 -0.03 44.22
CA ALA A 262 8.49 0.11 42.81
C ALA A 262 8.07 -1.21 42.15
N LYS A 263 8.65 -2.35 42.55
CA LYS A 263 8.22 -3.68 42.05
C LYS A 263 6.85 -4.07 42.57
N GLU A 264 6.55 -3.81 43.84
CA GLU A 264 5.24 -4.10 44.41
C GLU A 264 4.16 -3.18 43.82
N THR A 265 4.48 -1.91 43.52
CA THR A 265 3.57 -0.99 42.84
C THR A 265 3.21 -1.45 41.43
N LEU A 266 4.22 -1.90 40.69
CA LEU A 266 4.09 -2.37 39.30
C LEU A 266 3.53 -3.80 39.20
N LYS A 267 3.40 -4.50 40.33
CA LYS A 267 2.69 -5.77 40.39
C LYS A 267 1.23 -5.55 39.98
N ASP A 268 0.71 -6.45 39.15
CA ASP A 268 -0.63 -6.38 38.54
C ASP A 268 -0.84 -5.24 37.54
N VAL A 269 0.20 -4.48 37.17
CA VAL A 269 0.12 -3.50 36.08
C VAL A 269 0.20 -4.20 34.73
N SER A 270 -0.67 -3.79 33.81
CA SER A 270 -0.62 -4.24 32.41
C SER A 270 -0.07 -3.13 31.51
N ILE A 271 1.04 -3.40 30.83
CA ILE A 271 1.64 -2.52 29.83
C ILE A 271 1.31 -3.05 28.43
N ILE A 272 0.53 -2.26 27.68
CA ILE A 272 0.17 -2.53 26.29
C ILE A 272 0.98 -1.58 25.42
N SER A 273 1.79 -2.13 24.52
CA SER A 273 2.69 -1.38 23.64
C SER A 273 2.21 -1.39 22.19
N PRO A 274 1.42 -0.37 21.77
CA PRO A 274 0.95 -0.25 20.39
C PRO A 274 1.95 0.44 19.45
N LEU A 275 2.94 1.17 19.94
CA LEU A 275 3.77 2.05 19.10
C LEU A 275 5.25 1.61 18.97
N ALA A 276 5.69 0.61 19.74
CA ALA A 276 7.08 0.16 19.70
C ALA A 276 7.30 -0.99 18.70
N THR A 277 7.70 -0.66 17.47
CA THR A 277 7.89 -1.64 16.38
C THR A 277 9.30 -2.26 16.33
N ALA A 278 10.28 -1.73 17.07
CA ALA A 278 11.66 -2.26 17.01
C ALA A 278 11.73 -3.74 17.39
N SER A 279 12.54 -4.52 16.67
CA SER A 279 12.62 -5.97 16.89
C SER A 279 13.25 -6.34 18.23
N ASP A 280 12.87 -7.50 18.76
CA ASP A 280 13.37 -8.01 20.04
C ASP A 280 14.89 -8.23 20.01
N ASP A 281 15.42 -8.78 18.91
CA ASP A 281 16.87 -8.95 18.69
C ASP A 281 17.61 -7.60 18.74
N THR A 282 17.00 -6.53 18.22
CA THR A 282 17.56 -5.16 18.25
C THR A 282 17.51 -4.55 19.65
N LEU A 283 16.40 -4.71 20.36
CA LEU A 283 16.17 -4.10 21.67
C LEU A 283 16.99 -4.75 22.78
N LEU A 284 17.21 -6.07 22.69
CA LEU A 284 17.97 -6.86 23.66
C LEU A 284 19.47 -6.96 23.32
N PHE A 285 19.92 -6.33 22.22
CA PHE A 285 21.31 -6.35 21.83
C PHE A 285 22.22 -5.69 22.88
N GLN A 286 23.17 -6.46 23.40
CA GLN A 286 24.25 -5.96 24.24
C GLN A 286 25.60 -6.12 23.51
N PRO A 287 26.32 -5.02 23.23
CA PRO A 287 27.68 -5.11 22.71
C PRO A 287 28.58 -5.70 23.80
N THR A 288 29.13 -6.89 23.56
CA THR A 288 30.17 -7.46 24.44
C THR A 288 31.42 -6.56 24.37
N PRO A 289 32.04 -6.17 25.49
CA PRO A 289 33.25 -5.34 25.46
C PRO A 289 34.36 -6.05 24.66
N ALA A 290 35.00 -5.29 23.78
CA ALA A 290 36.10 -5.75 22.94
C ALA A 290 37.27 -6.21 23.82
N GLY A 291 37.39 -7.52 24.04
CA GLY A 291 38.46 -8.10 24.84
C GLY A 291 38.21 -9.52 25.37
N GLY A 292 36.95 -9.99 25.39
CA GLY A 292 36.63 -11.36 25.80
C GLY A 292 36.58 -12.32 24.62
N GLY A 293 37.71 -12.98 24.30
CA GLY A 293 37.68 -14.17 23.46
C GLY A 293 37.10 -15.34 24.25
N ALA A 294 35.94 -15.86 23.83
CA ALA A 294 35.53 -17.26 24.01
C ALA A 294 34.17 -17.53 23.34
N ASP A 295 34.17 -18.61 22.56
CA ASP A 295 33.07 -19.54 22.28
C ASP A 295 31.69 -19.01 21.89
N VAL A 296 31.34 -19.30 20.64
CA VAL A 296 29.96 -19.41 20.15
C VAL A 296 29.25 -20.49 20.98
N ARG A 297 28.69 -20.10 22.12
CA ARG A 297 27.64 -20.90 22.76
C ARG A 297 26.44 -20.91 21.81
N PRO A 298 25.81 -22.08 21.55
CA PRO A 298 24.60 -22.14 20.74
C PRO A 298 23.56 -21.20 21.34
N ALA A 299 22.86 -20.48 20.47
CA ALA A 299 21.83 -19.52 20.85
C ALA A 299 20.92 -20.14 21.92
N SER A 300 20.96 -19.57 23.12
CA SER A 300 19.89 -19.76 24.11
C SER A 300 18.55 -19.50 23.41
N PRO A 301 17.43 -20.12 23.85
CA PRO A 301 16.11 -19.83 23.28
C PRO A 301 15.95 -18.31 23.20
N ARG A 302 15.57 -17.79 22.02
CA ARG A 302 15.42 -16.35 21.78
C ARG A 302 14.52 -15.77 22.87
N LYS A 303 15.13 -15.04 23.81
CA LYS A 303 14.40 -14.35 24.87
C LYS A 303 13.66 -13.18 24.23
N THR A 304 12.34 -13.12 24.39
CA THR A 304 11.54 -12.00 23.88
C THR A 304 11.59 -10.82 24.85
N VAL A 305 11.26 -9.63 24.37
CA VAL A 305 11.17 -8.45 25.25
C VAL A 305 10.11 -8.64 26.33
N GLN A 306 9.00 -9.31 25.99
CA GLN A 306 7.96 -9.67 26.96
C GLN A 306 8.53 -10.53 28.08
N MET A 307 9.17 -11.66 27.75
CA MET A 307 9.78 -12.53 28.76
C MET A 307 10.81 -11.78 29.61
N PHE A 308 11.60 -10.89 29.00
CA PHE A 308 12.58 -10.09 29.72
C PHE A 308 11.94 -9.16 30.78
N LEU A 309 10.88 -8.44 30.42
CA LEU A 309 10.22 -7.51 31.33
C LEU A 309 9.48 -8.24 32.46
N GLU A 310 8.76 -9.32 32.12
CA GLU A 310 7.97 -10.09 33.09
C GLU A 310 8.86 -10.88 34.07
N GLU A 311 10.03 -11.35 33.64
CA GLU A 311 11.03 -11.96 34.55
C GLU A 311 11.68 -10.93 35.47
N ALA A 312 11.89 -9.70 35.00
CA ALA A 312 12.53 -8.65 35.78
C ALA A 312 11.60 -8.02 36.84
N VAL A 313 10.29 -8.00 36.56
CA VAL A 313 9.25 -7.44 37.44
C VAL A 313 8.12 -8.47 37.59
N PRO A 314 8.22 -9.37 38.59
CA PRO A 314 7.20 -10.40 38.80
C PRO A 314 5.81 -9.81 39.00
N GLY A 315 4.82 -10.27 38.22
CA GLY A 315 3.44 -9.79 38.29
C GLY A 315 3.11 -8.62 37.34
N LEU A 316 4.12 -8.02 36.70
CA LEU A 316 3.91 -7.12 35.56
C LEU A 316 3.51 -7.95 34.34
N THR A 317 2.56 -7.47 33.53
CA THR A 317 2.29 -8.07 32.22
C THR A 317 2.64 -7.10 31.11
N PHE A 318 3.33 -7.59 30.08
CA PHE A 318 3.70 -6.78 28.92
C PHE A 318 3.16 -7.42 27.65
N PHE A 319 2.51 -6.64 26.79
CA PHE A 319 2.01 -7.15 25.53
C PHE A 319 2.15 -6.12 24.42
N ARG A 320 2.64 -6.54 23.26
CA ARG A 320 2.79 -5.68 22.07
C ARG A 320 1.64 -5.95 21.11
N THR A 321 0.87 -4.93 20.76
CA THR A 321 -0.29 -5.05 19.86
C THR A 321 0.04 -4.70 18.40
N ILE A 322 1.32 -4.50 18.09
CA ILE A 322 1.79 -4.08 16.77
C ILE A 322 2.89 -5.01 16.25
N ALA A 323 2.91 -5.22 14.93
CA ALA A 323 3.95 -5.97 14.24
C ALA A 323 5.34 -5.37 14.48
N THR A 324 6.37 -6.22 14.56
CA THR A 324 7.75 -5.75 14.63
C THR A 324 8.29 -5.39 13.23
N ASP A 325 9.30 -4.54 13.17
CA ASP A 325 9.91 -4.11 11.90
C ASP A 325 10.45 -5.31 11.10
N GLU A 326 10.85 -6.40 11.76
CA GLU A 326 11.27 -7.64 11.09
C GLU A 326 10.15 -8.26 10.24
N VAL A 327 8.92 -8.25 10.75
CA VAL A 327 7.75 -8.76 10.01
C VAL A 327 7.44 -7.83 8.83
N ILE A 328 7.46 -6.52 9.04
CA ILE A 328 7.19 -5.51 8.00
C ILE A 328 8.21 -5.57 6.86
N LEU A 329 9.51 -5.63 7.18
CA LEU A 329 10.57 -5.65 6.18
C LEU A 329 10.56 -6.97 5.39
N LYS A 330 10.18 -8.08 6.02
CA LYS A 330 10.01 -9.36 5.34
C LYS A 330 8.86 -9.33 4.34
N GLU A 331 7.73 -8.71 4.68
CA GLU A 331 6.63 -8.49 3.73
C GLU A 331 7.02 -7.59 2.56
N LEU A 332 7.77 -6.52 2.83
CA LEU A 332 8.31 -5.64 1.77
C LEU A 332 9.21 -6.41 0.81
N MET A 333 10.12 -7.23 1.32
CA MET A 333 10.99 -8.07 0.50
C MET A 333 10.19 -9.07 -0.35
N ALA A 334 9.14 -9.66 0.22
CA ALA A 334 8.24 -10.55 -0.51
C ALA A 334 7.51 -9.79 -1.64
N GLU A 335 7.03 -8.57 -1.39
CA GLU A 335 6.39 -7.75 -2.41
C GLU A 335 7.38 -7.27 -3.50
N LEU A 336 8.64 -6.94 -3.14
CA LEU A 336 9.69 -6.65 -4.11
C LEU A 336 9.99 -7.86 -5.02
N ALA A 337 10.03 -9.06 -4.45
CA ALA A 337 10.21 -10.28 -5.23
C ALA A 337 9.04 -10.50 -6.22
N ARG A 338 7.79 -10.22 -5.83
CA ARG A 338 6.62 -10.25 -6.73
C ARG A 338 6.73 -9.28 -7.90
N ARG A 339 7.55 -8.23 -7.78
CA ARG A 339 7.81 -7.21 -8.81
C ARG A 339 9.11 -7.45 -9.58
N ARG A 340 9.63 -8.69 -9.54
CA ARG A 340 10.91 -9.11 -10.17
C ARG A 340 12.13 -8.35 -9.64
N VAL A 341 12.09 -7.93 -8.38
CA VAL A 341 13.25 -7.37 -7.66
C VAL A 341 13.58 -8.30 -6.47
N PRO A 342 14.11 -9.51 -6.72
CA PRO A 342 14.50 -10.40 -5.63
C PRO A 342 15.66 -9.79 -4.84
N VAL A 343 15.48 -9.68 -3.53
CA VAL A 343 16.48 -9.09 -2.62
C VAL A 343 17.17 -10.15 -1.75
N VAL A 344 16.49 -11.26 -1.49
CA VAL A 344 17.01 -12.34 -0.65
C VAL A 344 17.94 -13.22 -1.47
N GLN A 345 19.15 -13.46 -0.98
CA GLN A 345 20.11 -14.34 -1.64
C GLN A 345 19.61 -15.79 -1.59
N GLN A 346 19.29 -16.36 -2.75
CA GLN A 346 18.97 -17.79 -2.86
C GLN A 346 20.24 -18.59 -3.14
N THR A 347 20.54 -19.57 -2.30
CA THR A 347 21.58 -20.57 -2.57
C THR A 347 21.04 -21.58 -3.57
N THR A 348 21.60 -21.60 -4.77
CA THR A 348 21.33 -22.70 -5.73
C THR A 348 21.95 -24.00 -5.20
N PRO A 349 21.43 -25.19 -5.59
CA PRO A 349 21.95 -26.50 -5.16
C PRO A 349 23.45 -26.73 -5.45
N ASP A 350 24.05 -25.94 -6.36
CA ASP A 350 25.45 -26.02 -6.76
C ASP A 350 26.38 -25.05 -6.00
N GLU A 351 25.96 -24.49 -4.85
CA GLU A 351 26.74 -23.54 -4.03
C GLU A 351 27.23 -22.29 -4.77
N ARG A 352 26.68 -21.97 -5.95
CA ARG A 352 27.04 -20.78 -6.71
C ARG A 352 26.09 -19.62 -6.37
N PRO A 353 26.61 -18.44 -5.98
CA PRO A 353 25.80 -17.24 -5.83
C PRO A 353 25.10 -16.92 -7.16
N ASP A 354 23.80 -16.62 -7.08
CA ASP A 354 22.98 -16.25 -8.23
C ASP A 354 23.58 -15.02 -8.96
N PRO A 355 23.65 -14.97 -10.31
CA PRO A 355 24.31 -13.87 -11.00
C PRO A 355 23.51 -12.57 -10.85
N LYS A 356 24.10 -11.62 -10.10
CA LYS A 356 23.78 -10.18 -10.00
C LYS A 356 22.33 -9.85 -9.60
N LEU A 357 22.05 -10.04 -8.31
CA LEU A 357 20.93 -9.41 -7.61
C LEU A 357 20.86 -7.92 -7.93
N ALA A 358 19.64 -7.41 -8.07
CA ALA A 358 19.42 -5.99 -8.31
C ALA A 358 19.85 -5.16 -7.10
N HIS A 359 20.42 -3.98 -7.35
CA HIS A 359 20.79 -3.09 -6.26
C HIS A 359 19.56 -2.44 -5.63
N VAL A 360 19.50 -2.47 -4.31
CA VAL A 360 18.43 -1.87 -3.51
C VAL A 360 19.05 -0.80 -2.63
N VAL A 361 18.48 0.40 -2.68
CA VAL A 361 18.86 1.51 -1.80
C VAL A 361 17.91 1.57 -0.62
N ILE A 362 18.45 1.76 0.59
CA ILE A 362 17.67 1.95 1.81
C ILE A 362 18.06 3.29 2.43
N LEU A 363 17.13 4.24 2.45
CA LEU A 363 17.30 5.54 3.10
C LEU A 363 16.73 5.49 4.52
N THR A 364 17.53 5.84 5.52
CA THR A 364 17.10 5.89 6.92
C THR A 364 17.46 7.19 7.63
N GLU A 365 16.67 7.55 8.64
CA GLU A 365 17.03 8.57 9.62
C GLU A 365 18.29 8.14 10.41
N TRP A 366 19.27 9.03 10.53
CA TRP A 366 20.50 8.77 11.28
C TRP A 366 20.37 9.08 12.78
N ASP A 367 19.65 10.13 13.11
CA ASP A 367 19.55 10.69 14.45
C ASP A 367 18.72 9.82 15.41
N THR A 368 17.83 8.96 14.89
CA THR A 368 17.02 8.05 15.72
C THR A 368 17.65 6.65 15.84
N PRO A 369 17.71 6.04 17.06
CA PRO A 369 18.12 4.63 17.22
C PRO A 369 17.28 3.68 16.36
N TYR A 370 16.00 4.03 16.18
CA TYR A 370 15.05 3.34 15.33
C TYR A 370 15.44 3.36 13.85
N GLY A 371 15.67 4.53 13.25
CA GLY A 371 16.09 4.65 11.85
C GLY A 371 17.40 3.90 11.56
N ARG A 372 18.34 3.94 12.51
CA ARG A 372 19.62 3.21 12.39
C ARG A 372 19.44 1.69 12.33
N SER A 373 18.49 1.10 13.06
CA SER A 373 18.31 -0.36 13.08
C SER A 373 17.66 -0.90 11.80
N LEU A 374 16.76 -0.14 11.15
CA LEU A 374 16.02 -0.60 9.97
C LEU A 374 16.92 -1.06 8.82
N SER A 375 17.97 -0.31 8.52
CA SER A 375 18.94 -0.67 7.47
C SER A 375 19.67 -1.99 7.79
N THR A 376 19.99 -2.22 9.06
CA THR A 376 20.68 -3.41 9.54
C THR A 376 19.77 -4.62 9.50
N ILE A 377 18.51 -4.46 9.92
CA ILE A 377 17.49 -5.53 9.86
C ILE A 377 17.26 -5.93 8.41
N PHE A 378 17.10 -4.96 7.50
CA PHE A 378 16.94 -5.22 6.08
C PHE A 378 18.15 -5.97 5.50
N ALA A 379 19.38 -5.54 5.82
CA ALA A 379 20.60 -6.22 5.36
C ALA A 379 20.74 -7.65 5.92
N ALA A 380 20.38 -7.86 7.19
CA ALA A 380 20.39 -9.17 7.83
C ALA A 380 19.41 -10.13 7.13
N GLN A 381 18.17 -9.69 6.90
CA GLN A 381 17.16 -10.50 6.20
C GLN A 381 17.53 -10.76 4.73
N ALA A 382 18.09 -9.77 4.03
CA ALA A 382 18.50 -9.91 2.63
C ALA A 382 19.61 -10.95 2.45
N SER A 383 20.54 -10.99 3.40
CA SER A 383 21.69 -11.90 3.36
C SER A 383 21.45 -13.25 4.05
N GLY A 384 20.28 -13.45 4.68
CA GLY A 384 19.97 -14.64 5.48
C GLY A 384 20.83 -14.76 6.75
N ARG A 385 21.38 -13.64 7.25
CA ARG A 385 22.27 -13.59 8.43
C ARG A 385 21.54 -13.03 9.64
N THR A 386 22.13 -13.22 10.81
CA THR A 386 21.62 -12.59 12.04
C THR A 386 22.00 -11.11 12.10
N ILE A 387 21.18 -10.29 12.77
CA ILE A 387 21.47 -8.86 13.00
C ILE A 387 22.84 -8.68 13.68
N ASN A 388 23.14 -9.56 14.65
CA ASN A 388 24.39 -9.54 15.40
C ASN A 388 25.63 -9.79 14.52
N GLU A 389 25.52 -10.68 13.52
CA GLU A 389 26.61 -10.92 12.57
C GLU A 389 26.88 -9.69 11.71
N ILE A 390 25.84 -9.03 11.20
CA ILE A 390 25.98 -7.82 10.38
C ILE A 390 26.61 -6.68 11.19
N ILE A 391 26.21 -6.49 12.45
CA ILE A 391 26.78 -5.45 13.32
C ILE A 391 28.24 -5.76 13.68
N ARG A 392 28.56 -7.01 14.01
CA ARG A 392 29.92 -7.40 14.43
C ARG A 392 30.92 -7.47 13.28
N GLN A 393 30.45 -7.74 12.06
CA GLN A 393 31.28 -7.92 10.88
C GLN A 393 30.78 -7.01 9.75
N PRO A 394 31.13 -5.71 9.76
CA PRO A 394 30.71 -4.77 8.72
C PRO A 394 31.13 -5.19 7.29
N ASP A 395 32.26 -5.89 7.15
CA ASP A 395 32.74 -6.43 5.86
C ASP A 395 31.78 -7.48 5.26
N LYS A 396 30.89 -8.02 6.09
CA LYS A 396 29.87 -9.01 5.70
C LYS A 396 28.56 -8.37 5.26
N TRP A 397 28.50 -7.04 5.12
CA TRP A 397 27.34 -6.35 4.58
C TRP A 397 27.02 -6.82 3.14
N PRO A 398 25.74 -7.09 2.80
CA PRO A 398 25.38 -7.54 1.45
C PRO A 398 25.68 -6.47 0.39
N ALA A 399 26.52 -6.82 -0.60
CA ALA A 399 27.03 -5.89 -1.61
C ALA A 399 25.95 -5.29 -2.55
N TRP A 400 24.73 -5.83 -2.55
CA TRP A 400 23.60 -5.34 -3.34
C TRP A 400 22.64 -4.44 -2.55
N VAL A 401 22.80 -4.30 -1.23
CA VAL A 401 21.99 -3.41 -0.39
C VAL A 401 22.83 -2.20 0.00
N HIS A 402 22.35 -1.00 -0.33
CA HIS A 402 23.12 0.23 -0.13
C HIS A 402 22.41 1.17 0.86
N PRO A 403 22.92 1.33 2.09
CA PRO A 403 22.35 2.23 3.07
C PRO A 403 22.77 3.67 2.79
N TYR A 404 21.80 4.58 2.72
CA TYR A 404 22.01 6.03 2.73
C TYR A 404 21.27 6.63 3.91
N ARG A 405 21.73 7.79 4.38
CA ARG A 405 21.23 8.41 5.60
C ARG A 405 20.83 9.86 5.39
N TYR A 406 19.78 10.27 6.08
CA TYR A 406 19.34 11.66 6.20
C TYR A 406 19.10 12.01 7.67
N LEU A 407 19.04 13.31 7.97
CA LEU A 407 18.63 13.83 9.27
C LEU A 407 17.14 14.12 9.23
N ARG A 408 16.43 13.78 10.30
CA ARG A 408 15.02 14.12 10.45
C ARG A 408 14.80 15.64 10.45
N GLY A 409 13.67 16.10 9.89
CA GLY A 409 13.33 17.52 9.77
C GLY A 409 14.11 18.22 8.65
N ILE A 410 14.15 17.62 7.46
CA ILE A 410 14.93 18.10 6.31
C ILE A 410 14.47 19.47 5.82
N ASP A 411 13.21 19.82 6.05
CA ASP A 411 12.64 21.11 5.69
C ASP A 411 13.19 22.27 6.54
N GLY A 412 13.79 21.97 7.69
CA GLY A 412 14.34 22.95 8.61
C GLY A 412 13.30 23.73 9.40
N GLN A 413 12.05 23.24 9.50
CA GLN A 413 11.00 23.90 10.26
C GLN A 413 11.22 23.70 11.77
N LEU A 414 11.22 24.81 12.52
CA LEU A 414 11.38 24.78 13.96
C LEU A 414 10.03 24.93 14.68
N PRO A 415 9.91 24.42 15.91
CA PRO A 415 8.72 24.63 16.71
C PRO A 415 8.39 26.12 16.92
N GLY A 416 7.12 26.48 16.75
CA GLY A 416 6.66 27.86 16.92
C GLY A 416 6.86 28.76 15.70
N ASP A 417 7.52 28.28 14.65
CA ASP A 417 7.43 28.94 13.35
C ASP A 417 5.96 28.97 12.93
N GLN A 418 5.42 30.16 12.68
CA GLN A 418 4.09 30.25 12.08
C GLN A 418 4.15 29.49 10.77
N ALA A 419 3.41 28.39 10.70
CA ALA A 419 3.15 27.72 9.44
C ALA A 419 2.72 28.80 8.47
N LYS A 420 3.56 29.10 7.47
CA LYS A 420 3.12 29.82 6.28
C LYS A 420 2.22 28.88 5.46
N GLU A 421 1.24 28.25 6.11
CA GLU A 421 0.10 27.56 5.52
C GLU A 421 -0.83 28.63 4.94
N SER A 422 -0.34 29.26 3.86
CA SER A 422 -1.07 30.05 2.86
C SER A 422 -0.17 30.53 1.72
N GLN A 423 1.13 30.18 1.68
CA GLN A 423 1.95 30.43 0.47
C GLN A 423 2.17 29.17 -0.38
N ARG A 424 1.19 28.26 -0.44
CA ARG A 424 1.03 27.39 -1.62
C ARG A 424 0.38 28.11 -2.81
N ASP A 425 0.04 29.40 -2.70
CA ASP A 425 -0.40 30.25 -3.82
C ASP A 425 -0.17 31.74 -3.56
N GLN A 426 1.05 32.12 -3.13
CA GLN A 426 1.53 33.46 -3.47
C GLN A 426 2.77 33.31 -4.33
N THR A 427 2.52 33.07 -5.62
CA THR A 427 3.35 33.65 -6.66
C THR A 427 3.65 35.10 -6.25
N GLN A 428 4.87 35.40 -5.82
CA GLN A 428 5.34 36.77 -5.82
C GLN A 428 5.39 37.19 -7.28
N LYS A 429 4.30 37.80 -7.75
CA LYS A 429 4.22 38.38 -9.08
C LYS A 429 5.19 39.56 -9.11
N THR A 430 6.37 39.36 -9.70
CA THR A 430 7.09 40.46 -10.33
C THR A 430 6.16 41.08 -11.38
N GLN A 431 6.30 42.38 -11.67
CA GLN A 431 5.47 43.15 -12.62
C GLN A 431 5.34 42.57 -14.05
N LEU A 432 5.97 41.42 -14.34
CA LEU A 432 5.93 40.67 -15.60
C LEU A 432 5.34 39.24 -15.53
N GLY A 433 4.71 38.83 -14.42
CA GLY A 433 3.89 37.61 -14.40
C GLY A 433 4.66 36.28 -14.58
N GLN A 434 5.93 36.22 -14.19
CA GLN A 434 6.67 34.96 -14.08
C GLN A 434 6.68 34.48 -12.62
N ASP A 435 6.35 33.21 -12.40
CA ASP A 435 6.44 32.54 -11.11
C ASP A 435 7.91 32.43 -10.67
N THR A 436 8.29 33.07 -9.57
CA THR A 436 9.60 32.85 -8.94
C THR A 436 9.60 31.49 -8.27
N VAL A 437 10.31 30.53 -8.88
CA VAL A 437 10.62 29.22 -8.30
C VAL A 437 11.34 29.43 -6.97
N ALA A 438 10.86 28.81 -5.89
CA ALA A 438 11.55 28.81 -4.61
C ALA A 438 12.99 28.33 -4.80
N ILE A 439 13.97 29.17 -4.48
CA ILE A 439 15.39 28.85 -4.65
C ILE A 439 15.79 27.95 -3.48
N GLU A 440 16.20 26.71 -3.78
CA GLU A 440 16.85 25.81 -2.83
C GLU A 440 18.16 26.49 -2.36
N ALA A 441 18.15 27.05 -1.15
CA ALA A 441 19.33 27.69 -0.58
C ALA A 441 20.28 26.63 0.00
N THR A 442 21.59 26.80 -0.20
CA THR A 442 22.63 25.95 0.41
C THR A 442 23.04 26.43 1.81
N GLU A 443 22.36 27.46 2.33
CA GLU A 443 22.61 28.10 3.61
C GLU A 443 21.30 28.16 4.39
N GLY A 444 21.35 27.97 5.71
CA GLY A 444 20.19 28.02 6.60
C GLY A 444 19.75 26.66 7.15
N LEU A 445 18.56 26.64 7.74
CA LEU A 445 18.00 25.45 8.39
C LEU A 445 17.49 24.41 7.40
N ASN A 446 16.96 24.87 6.26
CA ASN A 446 16.42 24.01 5.21
C ASN A 446 17.55 23.21 4.54
N GLN A 447 17.49 21.88 4.64
CA GLN A 447 18.48 20.95 4.12
C GLN A 447 18.06 20.31 2.79
N SER A 448 17.09 20.88 2.06
CA SER A 448 16.57 20.32 0.80
C SER A 448 17.65 20.16 -0.29
N ASP A 449 18.69 21.01 -0.31
CA ASP A 449 19.80 20.89 -1.26
C ASP A 449 20.57 19.56 -1.08
N TYR A 450 20.65 19.07 0.16
CA TYR A 450 21.26 17.78 0.49
C TYR A 450 20.56 16.64 -0.26
N LEU A 451 19.25 16.70 -0.45
CA LEU A 451 18.50 15.70 -1.22
C LEU A 451 18.90 15.68 -2.70
N ARG A 452 19.19 16.84 -3.30
CA ARG A 452 19.69 16.90 -4.69
C ARG A 452 21.09 16.34 -4.82
N ARG A 453 21.97 16.62 -3.86
CA ARG A 453 23.33 16.07 -3.81
C ARG A 453 23.30 14.56 -3.61
N LEU A 454 22.45 14.09 -2.71
CA LEU A 454 22.22 12.67 -2.46
C LEU A 454 21.72 11.97 -3.73
N ALA A 455 20.76 12.56 -4.44
CA ALA A 455 20.28 12.03 -5.71
C ALA A 455 21.38 11.93 -6.77
N ARG A 456 22.27 12.94 -6.84
CA ARG A 456 23.43 12.95 -7.74
C ARG A 456 24.42 11.85 -7.39
N GLN A 457 24.77 11.72 -6.11
CA GLN A 457 25.65 10.65 -5.61
C GLN A 457 25.08 9.27 -5.95
N MET A 458 23.79 9.03 -5.68
CA MET A 458 23.13 7.77 -6.02
C MET A 458 23.14 7.49 -7.53
N LYS A 459 23.06 8.52 -8.39
CA LYS A 459 23.16 8.36 -9.85
C LYS A 459 24.57 7.99 -10.29
N GLU A 460 25.59 8.62 -9.72
CA GLU A 460 26.99 8.28 -9.98
C GLU A 460 27.28 6.83 -9.56
N ASP A 461 26.78 6.43 -8.39
CA ASP A 461 26.89 5.07 -7.86
C ASP A 461 26.19 4.06 -8.77
N ASN A 462 24.96 4.36 -9.19
CA ASN A 462 24.22 3.54 -10.14
C ASN A 462 24.98 3.36 -11.47
N ALA A 463 25.55 4.44 -12.02
CA ALA A 463 26.34 4.38 -13.24
C ALA A 463 27.61 3.54 -13.07
N ARG A 464 28.26 3.58 -11.89
CA ARG A 464 29.40 2.70 -11.56
C ARG A 464 29.01 1.24 -11.57
N TRP A 465 27.89 0.86 -10.95
CA TRP A 465 27.44 -0.53 -10.90
C TRP A 465 26.97 -1.06 -12.26
N GLN A 466 26.30 -0.22 -13.06
CA GLN A 466 25.87 -0.58 -14.41
C GLN A 466 27.06 -0.88 -15.33
N ARG A 467 28.19 -0.16 -15.19
CA ARG A 467 29.45 -0.50 -15.91
C ARG A 467 29.99 -1.88 -15.52
N GLY A 468 29.77 -2.32 -14.29
CA GLY A 468 30.10 -3.67 -13.82
C GLY A 468 29.14 -4.76 -14.30
N SER A 469 28.30 -4.49 -15.31
CA SER A 469 27.22 -5.35 -15.84
C SER A 469 26.18 -5.80 -14.80
N SER A 470 25.93 -4.98 -13.77
CA SER A 470 24.78 -5.11 -12.86
C SER A 470 23.54 -4.40 -13.44
N PRO A 471 22.30 -4.86 -13.17
CA PRO A 471 21.07 -4.16 -13.60
C PRO A 471 20.90 -2.75 -13.00
N GLY A 472 21.77 -2.33 -12.09
CA GLY A 472 21.70 -1.04 -11.40
C GLY A 472 20.68 -1.04 -10.27
N ILE A 473 20.30 0.16 -9.82
CA ILE A 473 19.28 0.37 -8.79
C ILE A 473 17.90 0.03 -9.35
N ARG A 474 17.21 -0.94 -8.74
CA ARG A 474 15.83 -1.32 -9.10
C ARG A 474 14.81 -0.99 -8.04
N ALA A 475 15.22 -0.78 -6.79
CA ALA A 475 14.31 -0.38 -5.72
C ALA A 475 14.97 0.60 -4.75
N ILE A 476 14.16 1.52 -4.23
CA ILE A 476 14.55 2.56 -3.27
C ILE A 476 13.54 2.55 -2.12
N GLY A 477 14.01 2.18 -0.93
CA GLY A 477 13.25 2.15 0.31
C GLY A 477 13.45 3.42 1.12
N LEU A 478 12.36 4.04 1.56
CA LEU A 478 12.34 5.20 2.46
C LEU A 478 11.85 4.73 3.83
N LEU A 479 12.76 4.47 4.76
CA LEU A 479 12.41 3.93 6.06
C LEU A 479 12.65 4.99 7.14
N GLY A 480 11.58 5.45 7.77
CA GLY A 480 11.61 6.55 8.73
C GLY A 480 10.24 6.75 9.39
N GLN A 481 10.18 7.63 10.37
CA GLN A 481 8.94 7.97 11.07
C GLN A 481 8.31 9.24 10.49
N ASP A 482 9.12 10.22 10.07
CA ASP A 482 8.61 11.52 9.62
C ASP A 482 8.02 11.46 8.19
N ILE A 483 6.72 11.76 8.08
CA ILE A 483 5.99 11.77 6.81
C ILE A 483 6.39 12.95 5.92
N TYR A 484 6.72 14.10 6.49
CA TYR A 484 7.06 15.31 5.74
C TYR A 484 8.41 15.11 5.03
N ASP A 485 9.37 14.50 5.71
CA ASP A 485 10.66 14.11 5.13
C ASP A 485 10.48 13.10 4.00
N LYS A 486 9.66 12.05 4.20
CA LYS A 486 9.39 11.05 3.16
C LYS A 486 8.85 11.68 1.87
N LEU A 487 7.90 12.62 1.98
CA LEU A 487 7.34 13.33 0.82
C LEU A 487 8.39 14.20 0.13
N MET A 488 9.26 14.88 0.88
CA MET A 488 10.37 15.66 0.30
C MET A 488 11.41 14.79 -0.41
N ILE A 489 11.78 13.65 0.19
CA ILE A 489 12.72 12.72 -0.44
C ILE A 489 12.11 12.12 -1.72
N LEU A 490 10.82 11.76 -1.71
CA LEU A 490 10.11 11.30 -2.90
C LEU A 490 10.16 12.34 -4.03
N ARG A 491 9.83 13.61 -3.73
CA ARG A 491 9.94 14.74 -4.67
C ARG A 491 11.34 14.88 -5.28
N ALA A 492 12.38 14.67 -4.49
CA ALA A 492 13.76 14.82 -4.94
C ALA A 492 14.25 13.62 -5.77
N LEU A 493 13.93 12.39 -5.34
CA LEU A 493 14.50 11.17 -5.91
C LEU A 493 13.69 10.58 -7.07
N ARG A 494 12.35 10.67 -7.06
CA ARG A 494 11.53 10.05 -8.11
C ARG A 494 11.86 10.49 -9.53
N PRO A 495 11.99 11.80 -9.82
CA PRO A 495 12.35 12.25 -11.17
C PRO A 495 13.73 11.74 -11.62
N GLN A 496 14.59 11.39 -10.67
CA GLN A 496 15.95 10.90 -10.94
C GLN A 496 16.00 9.38 -11.19
N PHE A 497 15.02 8.62 -10.68
CA PHE A 497 14.96 7.15 -10.77
C PHE A 497 13.58 6.64 -11.25
N PRO A 498 13.15 6.99 -12.48
CA PRO A 498 11.81 6.65 -12.98
C PRO A 498 11.54 5.15 -13.17
N HIS A 499 12.59 4.32 -13.17
CA HIS A 499 12.49 2.87 -13.34
C HIS A 499 12.68 2.08 -12.04
N ALA A 500 12.82 2.77 -10.89
CA ALA A 500 12.97 2.12 -9.60
C ALA A 500 11.61 1.98 -8.90
N VAL A 501 11.39 0.85 -8.24
CA VAL A 501 10.26 0.66 -7.32
C VAL A 501 10.54 1.42 -6.03
N PHE A 502 9.67 2.37 -5.69
CA PHE A 502 9.76 3.08 -4.41
C PHE A 502 8.90 2.36 -3.39
N PHE A 503 9.45 2.19 -2.18
CA PHE A 503 8.72 1.58 -1.08
C PHE A 503 9.00 2.29 0.25
N THR A 504 8.09 2.15 1.21
CA THR A 504 8.23 2.72 2.57
C THR A 504 7.52 1.83 3.59
N ASN A 505 7.81 2.09 4.87
CA ASN A 505 7.08 1.53 6.00
C ASN A 505 6.05 2.54 6.53
N ASN A 506 5.02 2.01 7.21
CA ASN A 506 3.95 2.73 7.90
C ASN A 506 3.04 3.53 6.96
N TYR A 507 1.77 3.13 6.93
CA TYR A 507 0.72 3.84 6.22
C TYR A 507 0.38 5.18 6.87
N ASP A 508 0.22 6.22 6.04
CA ASP A 508 -0.26 7.55 6.40
C ASP A 508 -1.09 8.14 5.25
N ALA A 509 -2.25 8.72 5.57
CA ALA A 509 -3.18 9.34 4.63
C ALA A 509 -2.59 10.52 3.85
N HIS A 510 -1.47 11.11 4.29
CA HIS A 510 -0.72 12.09 3.51
C HIS A 510 -0.29 11.54 2.14
N PHE A 511 0.01 10.24 2.03
CA PHE A 511 0.36 9.64 0.74
C PHE A 511 -0.80 9.61 -0.26
N GLU A 512 -2.04 9.71 0.23
CA GLU A 512 -3.25 9.72 -0.59
C GLU A 512 -3.65 11.11 -1.07
N ARG A 513 -2.99 12.16 -0.57
CA ARG A 513 -3.29 13.54 -0.97
C ARG A 513 -3.10 13.70 -2.47
N ARG A 514 -4.13 14.22 -3.12
CA ARG A 514 -4.11 14.43 -4.58
C ARG A 514 -3.00 15.38 -5.02
N ASP A 515 -2.71 16.41 -4.22
CA ASP A 515 -1.65 17.39 -4.51
C ASP A 515 -0.25 16.74 -4.52
N ASP A 516 -0.08 15.68 -3.73
CA ASP A 516 1.19 14.97 -3.58
C ASP A 516 1.23 13.69 -4.46
N TRP A 517 0.15 13.35 -5.17
CA TRP A 517 0.03 12.16 -6.00
C TRP A 517 1.12 12.06 -7.08
N GLY A 518 1.55 13.19 -7.64
CA GLY A 518 2.67 13.24 -8.59
C GLY A 518 3.95 12.62 -8.03
N ASP A 519 4.16 12.73 -6.71
CA ASP A 519 5.32 12.21 -6.00
C ASP A 519 5.09 10.82 -5.42
N THR A 520 3.84 10.46 -5.09
CA THR A 520 3.50 9.24 -4.33
C THR A 520 2.90 8.10 -5.17
N HIS A 521 2.42 8.33 -6.39
CA HIS A 521 1.75 7.29 -7.22
C HIS A 521 2.60 6.02 -7.39
N ASN A 522 2.07 4.81 -7.24
CA ASN A 522 2.85 3.54 -7.29
C ASN A 522 3.92 3.41 -6.19
N LEU A 523 3.81 4.15 -5.09
CA LEU A 523 4.58 3.90 -3.87
C LEU A 523 4.03 2.65 -3.19
N ILE A 524 4.92 1.71 -2.85
CA ILE A 524 4.57 0.50 -2.09
C ILE A 524 4.75 0.76 -0.60
N ILE A 525 3.73 0.46 0.20
CA ILE A 525 3.74 0.71 1.63
C ILE A 525 3.48 -0.60 2.33
N ALA A 526 4.38 -1.01 3.23
CA ALA A 526 4.06 -2.06 4.19
C ALA A 526 3.80 -1.44 5.55
N SER A 527 2.72 -1.87 6.19
CA SER A 527 2.25 -1.26 7.43
C SER A 527 1.67 -2.33 8.35
N PRO A 528 1.89 -2.26 9.67
CA PRO A 528 1.23 -3.16 10.61
C PRO A 528 -0.29 -3.10 10.49
N PHE A 529 -0.85 -1.89 10.36
CA PHE A 529 -2.27 -1.66 10.15
C PHE A 529 -2.52 -0.67 9.00
N GLY A 530 -3.73 -0.72 8.44
CA GLY A 530 -4.25 0.29 7.51
C GLY A 530 -5.09 1.35 8.22
N SER A 531 -5.92 2.05 7.45
CA SER A 531 -6.92 3.00 7.95
C SER A 531 -8.12 2.35 8.65
N THR A 532 -8.32 1.03 8.47
CA THR A 532 -9.48 0.30 9.01
C THR A 532 -9.08 -1.08 9.52
N LEU A 533 -9.88 -1.62 10.45
CA LEU A 533 -9.83 -2.98 10.96
C LEU A 533 -10.93 -3.85 10.34
N PRO A 534 -10.93 -5.18 10.55
CA PRO A 534 -12.04 -6.05 10.15
C PRO A 534 -13.40 -5.55 10.64
N GLU A 535 -14.45 -5.77 9.85
CA GLU A 535 -15.82 -5.30 10.13
C GLU A 535 -16.28 -5.70 11.54
N THR A 536 -15.92 -6.88 12.03
CA THR A 536 -16.24 -7.40 13.39
C THR A 536 -15.89 -6.45 14.54
N TYR A 537 -14.89 -5.57 14.35
CA TYR A 537 -14.43 -4.62 15.37
C TYR A 537 -14.89 -3.17 15.13
N ILE A 538 -15.70 -2.92 14.08
CA ILE A 538 -16.17 -1.56 13.68
C ILE A 538 -17.69 -1.52 13.36
N GLU A 539 -18.35 -2.67 13.15
CA GLU A 539 -19.75 -2.77 12.66
C GLU A 539 -20.77 -2.05 13.56
N GLY A 540 -20.45 -1.82 14.84
CA GLY A 540 -21.36 -1.21 15.83
C GLY A 540 -21.41 0.32 15.88
N MET A 541 -20.35 1.04 15.46
CA MET A 541 -20.28 2.51 15.59
C MET A 541 -20.00 3.29 14.31
N HIS A 542 -19.73 2.63 13.18
CA HIS A 542 -19.41 3.31 11.90
C HIS A 542 -18.26 4.34 12.05
N ILE A 543 -17.17 3.93 12.69
CA ILE A 543 -16.00 4.79 12.93
C ILE A 543 -15.40 5.23 11.58
N PRO A 544 -15.08 6.53 11.40
CA PRO A 544 -14.40 6.98 10.19
C PRO A 544 -13.02 6.32 10.05
N PRO A 545 -12.52 6.09 8.82
CA PRO A 545 -11.19 5.54 8.61
C PRO A 545 -10.12 6.39 9.30
N PHE A 546 -9.20 5.71 9.99
CA PHE A 546 -8.06 6.32 10.65
C PHE A 546 -7.05 6.85 9.64
N ARG A 547 -6.30 7.88 10.05
CA ARG A 547 -5.37 8.62 9.18
C ARG A 547 -4.02 7.95 9.03
N ASP A 548 -3.59 7.11 9.98
CA ASP A 548 -2.33 6.41 9.91
C ASP A 548 -2.36 5.09 10.69
N THR A 549 -1.30 4.30 10.56
CA THR A 549 -1.15 3.02 11.28
C THR A 549 -1.03 3.18 12.79
N ASN A 550 -0.49 4.30 13.28
CA ASN A 550 -0.28 4.52 14.71
C ASN A 550 -1.61 4.76 15.41
N GLN A 551 -2.51 5.49 14.76
CA GLN A 551 -3.87 5.77 15.21
C GLN A 551 -4.68 4.48 15.29
N THR A 552 -4.64 3.65 14.24
CA THR A 552 -5.28 2.32 14.26
C THR A 552 -4.69 1.45 15.36
N SER A 553 -3.37 1.46 15.56
CA SER A 553 -2.74 0.66 16.61
C SER A 553 -3.05 1.15 18.03
N MET A 554 -3.17 2.46 18.25
CA MET A 554 -3.62 3.04 19.52
C MET A 554 -5.05 2.61 19.85
N TYR A 555 -5.94 2.59 18.85
CA TYR A 555 -7.29 2.06 18.99
C TYR A 555 -7.26 0.58 19.42
N VAL A 556 -6.51 -0.27 18.71
CA VAL A 556 -6.33 -1.70 19.06
C VAL A 556 -5.75 -1.86 20.47
N GLY A 557 -4.70 -1.11 20.81
CA GLY A 557 -4.07 -1.12 22.13
C GLY A 557 -5.05 -0.77 23.25
N THR A 558 -5.96 0.17 23.00
CA THR A 558 -7.00 0.57 23.95
C THR A 558 -8.09 -0.51 24.10
N LEU A 559 -8.49 -1.17 23.01
CA LEU A 559 -9.42 -2.32 23.07
C LEU A 559 -8.84 -3.49 23.88
N VAL A 560 -7.55 -3.77 23.72
CA VAL A 560 -6.85 -4.80 24.51
C VAL A 560 -6.70 -4.36 25.96
N ALA A 561 -6.34 -3.10 26.22
CA ALA A 561 -6.25 -2.56 27.57
C ALA A 561 -7.60 -2.65 28.31
N THR A 562 -8.71 -2.37 27.65
CA THR A 562 -10.04 -2.48 28.24
C THR A 562 -10.57 -3.93 28.33
N GLY A 563 -9.95 -4.87 27.63
CA GLY A 563 -10.40 -6.27 27.56
C GLY A 563 -11.61 -6.48 26.65
N ARG A 564 -11.87 -5.52 25.74
CA ARG A 564 -12.86 -5.65 24.65
C ARG A 564 -12.34 -6.50 23.50
N MET A 565 -11.03 -6.55 23.33
CA MET A 565 -10.29 -7.44 22.43
C MET A 565 -9.32 -8.28 23.25
N THR A 566 -9.21 -9.58 22.97
CA THR A 566 -8.25 -10.44 23.68
C THR A 566 -6.83 -10.25 23.13
N LYS A 567 -5.83 -10.72 23.88
CA LYS A 567 -4.44 -10.66 23.44
C LYS A 567 -4.21 -11.54 22.21
N GLU A 568 -4.88 -12.68 22.14
CA GLU A 568 -4.80 -13.63 21.03
C GLU A 568 -5.41 -13.04 19.74
N GLU A 569 -6.55 -12.36 19.84
CA GLU A 569 -7.15 -11.62 18.72
C GLU A 569 -6.20 -10.53 18.21
N ALA A 570 -5.63 -9.73 19.11
CA ALA A 570 -4.69 -8.67 18.73
C ALA A 570 -3.38 -9.23 18.14
N ASP A 571 -2.87 -10.34 18.69
CA ASP A 571 -1.71 -11.05 18.14
C ASP A 571 -2.03 -11.54 16.73
N SER A 572 -3.25 -12.08 16.53
CA SER A 572 -3.73 -12.52 15.22
C SER A 572 -3.66 -11.44 14.15
N LEU A 573 -3.98 -10.19 14.54
CA LEU A 573 -3.88 -9.04 13.66
C LEU A 573 -2.42 -8.56 13.50
N SER A 574 -1.61 -8.63 14.56
CA SER A 574 -0.24 -8.11 14.49
C SER A 574 0.67 -8.87 13.52
N TRP A 575 0.45 -10.18 13.28
CA TRP A 575 1.28 -10.97 12.36
C TRP A 575 0.84 -10.91 10.90
N GLN A 576 -0.23 -10.17 10.56
CA GLN A 576 -0.72 -10.01 9.19
C GLN A 576 -0.61 -8.56 8.68
N PRO A 577 0.60 -8.04 8.43
CA PRO A 577 0.76 -6.69 7.91
C PRO A 577 0.00 -6.45 6.60
N ARG A 578 -0.30 -5.18 6.37
CA ARG A 578 -0.98 -4.69 5.18
C ARG A 578 0.04 -4.14 4.17
N ILE A 579 -0.14 -4.48 2.90
CA ILE A 579 0.61 -3.95 1.77
C ILE A 579 -0.33 -3.03 0.99
N PHE A 580 0.07 -1.79 0.77
CA PHE A 580 -0.66 -0.82 -0.03
C PHE A 580 0.14 -0.38 -1.24
N GLU A 581 -0.56 0.00 -2.29
CA GLU A 581 -0.01 0.74 -3.42
C GLU A 581 -0.81 2.01 -3.65
N ILE A 582 -0.13 3.15 -3.74
CA ILE A 582 -0.80 4.44 -3.95
C ILE A 582 -1.33 4.54 -5.39
N SER A 583 -2.64 4.60 -5.52
CA SER A 583 -3.35 4.71 -6.79
C SER A 583 -3.86 6.14 -7.04
N ARG A 584 -4.51 6.36 -8.18
CA ARG A 584 -5.24 7.63 -8.47
C ARG A 584 -6.38 7.94 -7.49
N HIS A 585 -6.87 6.95 -6.75
CA HIS A 585 -8.00 7.08 -5.83
C HIS A 585 -7.59 6.95 -4.35
N GLY A 586 -6.30 7.10 -4.04
CA GLY A 586 -5.76 6.84 -2.70
C GLY A 586 -5.07 5.48 -2.60
N ALA A 587 -4.82 5.01 -1.38
CA ALA A 587 -4.13 3.74 -1.16
C ALA A 587 -5.03 2.56 -1.52
N TYR A 588 -4.49 1.64 -2.33
CA TYR A 588 -5.14 0.39 -2.67
C TYR A 588 -4.52 -0.74 -1.85
N ASP A 589 -5.32 -1.46 -1.08
CA ASP A 589 -4.87 -2.59 -0.27
C ASP A 589 -4.64 -3.83 -1.14
N LEU A 590 -3.40 -4.31 -1.16
CA LEU A 590 -2.91 -5.48 -1.89
C LEU A 590 -2.80 -6.73 -1.00
N SER A 591 -3.09 -6.61 0.30
CA SER A 591 -3.01 -7.72 1.25
C SER A 591 -4.21 -8.65 1.15
N PRO A 592 -4.03 -9.95 1.49
CA PRO A 592 -5.15 -10.87 1.62
C PRO A 592 -6.14 -10.40 2.70
N ALA A 593 -7.35 -10.95 2.69
CA ALA A 593 -8.30 -10.75 3.79
C ALA A 593 -7.68 -11.22 5.11
N TRP A 594 -8.05 -10.56 6.21
CA TRP A 594 -7.62 -10.93 7.55
C TRP A 594 -8.05 -12.36 7.90
N TYR A 595 -7.12 -13.15 8.43
CA TYR A 595 -7.42 -14.38 9.15
C TYR A 595 -7.90 -14.04 10.55
N LEU A 596 -9.10 -14.52 10.89
CA LEU A 596 -9.69 -14.43 12.22
C LEU A 596 -9.92 -15.85 12.73
N GLU A 597 -9.38 -16.15 13.91
CA GLU A 597 -9.48 -17.48 14.51
C GLU A 597 -10.95 -17.86 14.76
N GLY A 598 -11.37 -19.03 14.28
CA GLY A 598 -12.77 -19.49 14.41
C GLY A 598 -13.73 -18.97 13.34
N GLU A 599 -13.35 -17.97 12.52
CA GLU A 599 -14.13 -17.60 11.34
C GLU A 599 -13.70 -18.41 10.11
N ASN A 600 -14.69 -19.01 9.44
CA ASN A 600 -14.46 -19.62 8.13
C ASN A 600 -14.08 -18.54 7.12
N LEU A 601 -12.79 -18.45 6.79
CA LEU A 601 -12.22 -17.59 5.75
C LEU A 601 -12.99 -17.64 4.41
N ALA A 602 -13.72 -18.73 4.12
CA ALA A 602 -14.61 -18.86 2.97
C ALA A 602 -15.69 -17.75 2.88
N LYS A 603 -16.05 -17.10 4.01
CA LYS A 603 -17.02 -15.99 4.06
C LYS A 603 -16.45 -14.64 3.61
N SER A 604 -15.13 -14.43 3.61
CA SER A 604 -14.53 -13.09 3.68
C SER A 604 -14.18 -12.45 2.32
N ASN A 605 -14.63 -13.02 1.20
CA ASN A 605 -14.39 -12.38 -0.11
C ASN A 605 -15.71 -12.12 -0.83
N LYS A 606 -16.40 -11.05 -0.40
CA LYS A 606 -17.46 -10.41 -1.20
C LYS A 606 -16.82 -9.77 -2.42
N SER A 607 -16.47 -10.56 -3.43
CA SER A 607 -16.18 -10.00 -4.74
C SER A 607 -17.52 -9.57 -5.31
N TRP A 608 -17.79 -8.26 -5.28
CA TRP A 608 -19.05 -7.66 -5.74
C TRP A 608 -19.51 -8.23 -7.09
N PHE A 609 -18.56 -8.59 -7.95
CA PHE A 609 -18.79 -9.16 -9.26
C PHE A 609 -19.21 -10.65 -9.25
N ARG A 610 -18.58 -11.49 -8.42
CA ARG A 610 -18.99 -12.90 -8.23
C ARG A 610 -20.34 -12.97 -7.54
N ASP A 611 -20.57 -12.14 -6.52
CA ASP A 611 -21.83 -12.10 -5.78
C ASP A 611 -22.97 -11.53 -6.64
N TRP A 612 -22.67 -10.62 -7.57
CA TRP A 612 -23.62 -10.16 -8.59
C TRP A 612 -24.00 -11.26 -9.59
N LEU A 613 -23.05 -12.11 -10.01
CA LEU A 613 -23.28 -13.22 -10.95
C LEU A 613 -23.89 -14.47 -10.31
N PHE A 614 -23.50 -14.79 -9.07
CA PHE A 614 -23.88 -16.00 -8.34
C PHE A 614 -24.38 -15.64 -6.93
N PRO A 615 -25.51 -14.92 -6.81
CA PRO A 615 -26.01 -14.40 -5.52
C PRO A 615 -26.39 -15.48 -4.51
N THR A 616 -26.53 -16.74 -4.93
CA THR A 616 -26.89 -17.89 -4.08
C THR A 616 -25.70 -18.74 -3.63
N TRP A 617 -24.49 -18.50 -4.15
CA TRP A 617 -23.33 -19.38 -3.95
C TRP A 617 -23.00 -19.63 -2.47
N GLY A 618 -22.90 -18.57 -1.66
CA GLY A 618 -22.59 -18.69 -0.24
C GLY A 618 -23.64 -19.48 0.56
N ARG A 619 -24.86 -19.62 0.03
CA ARG A 619 -25.94 -20.43 0.62
C ARG A 619 -25.83 -21.91 0.23
N GLU A 620 -25.32 -22.22 -0.97
CA GLU A 620 -25.13 -23.58 -1.47
C GLU A 620 -23.88 -24.26 -0.88
N GLU A 621 -22.79 -23.52 -0.70
CA GLU A 621 -21.59 -24.00 -0.01
C GLU A 621 -21.87 -24.46 1.43
N GLN A 622 -22.72 -23.72 2.17
CA GLN A 622 -23.14 -24.10 3.51
C GLN A 622 -23.95 -25.40 3.55
N ASN A 623 -24.74 -25.67 2.51
CA ASN A 623 -25.49 -26.92 2.40
C ASN A 623 -24.56 -28.10 2.08
N LEU A 624 -23.47 -27.86 1.36
CA LEU A 624 -22.46 -28.87 0.99
C LEU A 624 -21.49 -29.19 2.15
N ALA A 625 -21.07 -28.18 2.92
CA ALA A 625 -20.19 -28.37 4.08
C ALA A 625 -20.87 -29.10 5.25
N LYS A 626 -22.21 -29.04 5.33
CA LYS A 626 -23.01 -29.77 6.34
C LYS A 626 -23.23 -31.25 6.00
N THR A 627 -22.98 -31.67 4.77
CA THR A 627 -23.11 -33.08 4.35
C THR A 627 -21.81 -33.84 4.60
N HIS A 628 -21.57 -34.27 5.84
CA HIS A 628 -20.49 -35.21 6.14
C HIS A 628 -20.99 -36.66 6.08
N ARG A 629 -20.25 -37.48 5.31
CA ARG A 629 -20.23 -38.96 5.28
C ARG A 629 -21.30 -39.64 4.40
N SER A 630 -20.91 -40.02 3.19
CA SER A 630 -21.50 -41.16 2.45
C SER A 630 -20.50 -41.73 1.43
N ASN A 631 -20.49 -43.05 1.31
CA ASN A 631 -19.57 -43.85 0.49
C ASN A 631 -19.91 -43.82 -1.01
N SER A 632 -18.87 -43.83 -1.83
CA SER A 632 -18.71 -44.58 -3.10
C SER A 632 -19.99 -45.03 -3.83
N LEU A 633 -20.82 -44.12 -4.34
CA LEU A 633 -21.55 -44.32 -5.60
C LEU A 633 -22.25 -43.05 -6.10
N ASP A 634 -21.53 -41.95 -6.32
CA ASP A 634 -22.18 -40.75 -6.86
C ASP A 634 -21.36 -40.10 -7.99
N TRP A 635 -21.47 -40.68 -9.17
CA TRP A 635 -21.21 -39.96 -10.43
C TRP A 635 -22.04 -38.66 -10.51
N HIS A 636 -23.19 -38.59 -9.83
CA HIS A 636 -24.00 -37.37 -9.68
C HIS A 636 -23.41 -36.33 -8.71
N LEU A 637 -22.68 -36.75 -7.66
CA LEU A 637 -21.91 -35.83 -6.81
C LEU A 637 -20.61 -35.42 -7.47
N ALA A 638 -19.90 -36.33 -8.14
CA ALA A 638 -18.71 -35.98 -8.92
C ALA A 638 -19.05 -35.05 -10.08
N SER A 639 -20.16 -35.27 -10.80
CA SER A 639 -20.65 -34.34 -11.84
C SER A 639 -21.21 -33.05 -11.26
N ARG A 640 -21.85 -33.05 -10.08
CA ARG A 640 -22.20 -31.80 -9.38
C ARG A 640 -20.96 -31.04 -8.92
N VAL A 641 -19.92 -31.71 -8.44
CA VAL A 641 -18.63 -31.13 -8.04
C VAL A 641 -17.88 -30.61 -9.26
N ILE A 642 -17.94 -31.30 -10.39
CA ILE A 642 -17.35 -30.83 -11.66
C ILE A 642 -18.17 -29.65 -12.21
N TRP A 643 -19.51 -29.69 -12.17
CA TRP A 643 -20.38 -28.59 -12.60
C TRP A 643 -20.42 -27.43 -11.62
N SER A 644 -20.07 -27.63 -10.35
CA SER A 644 -19.89 -26.57 -9.36
C SER A 644 -18.44 -26.11 -9.30
N SER A 645 -17.50 -26.84 -9.91
CA SER A 645 -16.11 -26.46 -10.00
C SER A 645 -15.99 -25.20 -10.86
N PRO A 646 -15.46 -24.11 -10.31
CA PRO A 646 -15.31 -22.88 -11.07
C PRO A 646 -14.32 -23.05 -12.25
N THR A 647 -13.40 -24.04 -12.22
CA THR A 647 -12.52 -24.38 -13.35
C THR A 647 -13.29 -24.95 -14.55
N PHE A 648 -14.37 -25.69 -14.32
CA PHE A 648 -15.22 -26.22 -15.38
C PHE A 648 -15.99 -25.08 -16.04
N TRP A 649 -16.59 -24.18 -15.26
CA TRP A 649 -17.23 -22.99 -15.82
C TRP A 649 -16.23 -22.04 -16.50
N LEU A 650 -14.98 -21.98 -16.05
CA LEU A 650 -13.93 -21.23 -16.76
C LEU A 650 -13.60 -21.84 -18.13
N LEU A 651 -13.53 -23.17 -18.21
CA LEU A 651 -13.37 -23.87 -19.48
C LEU A 651 -14.60 -23.73 -20.37
N VAL A 652 -15.80 -23.73 -19.79
CA VAL A 652 -17.06 -23.52 -20.52
C VAL A 652 -17.16 -22.07 -21.01
N VAL A 653 -16.85 -21.07 -20.18
CA VAL A 653 -16.84 -19.65 -20.56
C VAL A 653 -15.72 -19.36 -21.54
N GLY A 654 -14.52 -19.93 -21.35
CA GLY A 654 -13.43 -19.86 -22.31
C GLY A 654 -13.79 -20.50 -23.65
N ALA A 655 -14.45 -21.65 -23.63
CA ALA A 655 -14.98 -22.31 -24.82
C ALA A 655 -16.13 -21.52 -25.45
N LEU A 656 -17.02 -20.90 -24.67
CA LEU A 656 -18.09 -20.03 -25.16
C LEU A 656 -17.53 -18.72 -25.73
N ALA A 657 -16.46 -18.17 -25.16
CA ALA A 657 -15.75 -17.02 -25.69
C ALA A 657 -15.04 -17.39 -26.99
N LEU A 658 -14.37 -18.55 -27.06
CA LEU A 658 -13.81 -19.10 -28.29
C LEU A 658 -14.88 -19.36 -29.35
N LEU A 659 -16.02 -19.94 -28.97
CA LEU A 659 -17.16 -20.17 -29.87
C LEU A 659 -17.79 -18.85 -30.30
N ALA A 660 -17.85 -17.84 -29.42
CA ALA A 660 -18.32 -16.50 -29.75
C ALA A 660 -17.33 -15.78 -30.68
N ILE A 661 -16.02 -15.95 -30.50
CA ILE A 661 -14.96 -15.44 -31.39
C ILE A 661 -15.00 -16.17 -32.74
N VAL A 662 -15.17 -17.49 -32.74
CA VAL A 662 -15.31 -18.29 -33.97
C VAL A 662 -16.61 -17.94 -34.68
N ALA A 663 -17.72 -17.76 -33.96
CA ALA A 663 -18.99 -17.29 -34.50
C ALA A 663 -18.85 -15.85 -35.01
N TRP A 664 -18.14 -14.98 -34.31
CA TRP A 664 -17.81 -13.61 -34.72
C TRP A 664 -17.01 -13.59 -36.03
N ILE A 665 -15.95 -14.39 -36.13
CA ILE A 665 -15.14 -14.54 -37.35
C ILE A 665 -16.00 -15.14 -38.47
N SER A 666 -16.81 -16.15 -38.17
CA SER A 666 -17.69 -16.80 -39.15
C SER A 666 -18.79 -15.86 -39.68
N VAL A 667 -19.34 -14.99 -38.83
CA VAL A 667 -20.38 -14.03 -39.18
C VAL A 667 -19.81 -12.80 -39.90
N THR A 668 -18.58 -12.37 -39.55
CA THR A 668 -17.87 -11.31 -40.30
C THR A 668 -17.41 -11.77 -41.69
N ILE A 669 -17.17 -13.07 -41.90
CA ILE A 669 -16.86 -13.65 -43.21
C ILE A 669 -18.11 -13.77 -44.12
N ALA A 670 -19.32 -13.73 -43.57
CA ALA A 670 -20.55 -13.86 -44.34
C ALA A 670 -20.80 -12.62 -45.22
N SER A 671 -20.86 -12.83 -46.53
CA SER A 671 -20.90 -11.78 -47.57
C SER A 671 -22.07 -10.77 -47.39
N PRO A 672 -21.82 -9.45 -47.36
CA PRO A 672 -22.87 -8.42 -47.34
C PRO A 672 -23.47 -8.13 -48.73
N THR A 673 -23.14 -8.91 -49.76
CA THR A 673 -23.38 -8.59 -51.18
C THR A 673 -24.81 -8.83 -51.68
N LEU A 674 -25.85 -8.41 -50.95
CA LEU A 674 -27.21 -8.39 -51.48
C LEU A 674 -27.84 -6.99 -51.35
N LYS A 675 -28.20 -6.41 -52.51
CA LYS A 675 -28.96 -5.15 -52.66
C LYS A 675 -30.25 -5.25 -51.82
N GLY A 676 -30.63 -4.12 -51.19
CA GLY A 676 -31.53 -4.06 -50.04
C GLY A 676 -32.84 -4.85 -50.14
N GLY A 677 -33.15 -5.60 -49.07
CA GLY A 677 -34.42 -6.31 -48.91
C GLY A 677 -34.30 -7.83 -48.68
N GLY A 678 -33.53 -8.27 -47.67
CA GLY A 678 -33.40 -9.68 -47.32
C GLY A 678 -34.38 -10.17 -46.23
N THR A 679 -34.58 -11.48 -46.15
CA THR A 679 -35.33 -12.18 -45.09
C THR A 679 -34.71 -11.93 -43.70
N THR A 680 -35.47 -12.11 -42.62
CA THR A 680 -35.05 -11.92 -41.21
C THR A 680 -33.62 -12.41 -40.89
N PRO A 681 -33.17 -13.61 -41.30
CA PRO A 681 -31.80 -14.07 -41.04
C PRO A 681 -30.72 -13.28 -41.79
N GLN A 682 -31.00 -12.71 -42.95
CA GLN A 682 -30.04 -11.89 -43.70
C GLN A 682 -29.89 -10.48 -43.10
N ARG A 683 -30.98 -9.93 -42.54
CA ARG A 683 -30.94 -8.68 -41.77
C ARG A 683 -30.14 -8.85 -40.48
N LEU A 684 -30.34 -9.97 -39.79
CA LEU A 684 -29.61 -10.32 -38.57
C LEU A 684 -28.10 -10.43 -38.84
N ARG A 685 -27.70 -11.11 -39.92
CA ARG A 685 -26.29 -11.21 -40.36
C ARG A 685 -25.65 -9.84 -40.62
N ARG A 686 -26.40 -8.86 -41.13
CA ARG A 686 -25.91 -7.49 -41.36
C ARG A 686 -25.70 -6.70 -40.07
N VAL A 687 -26.56 -6.91 -39.07
CA VAL A 687 -26.41 -6.29 -37.74
C VAL A 687 -25.15 -6.83 -37.05
N PHE A 688 -24.93 -8.15 -37.09
CA PHE A 688 -23.75 -8.78 -36.47
C PHE A 688 -22.42 -8.45 -37.18
N ALA A 689 -22.43 -8.13 -38.48
CA ALA A 689 -21.26 -7.67 -39.23
C ALA A 689 -21.00 -6.15 -39.14
N SER A 690 -21.87 -5.40 -38.43
CA SER A 690 -21.72 -3.95 -38.27
C SER A 690 -20.56 -3.61 -37.34
N THR A 691 -19.71 -2.65 -37.73
CA THR A 691 -18.63 -2.11 -36.91
C THR A 691 -19.17 -1.54 -35.58
N THR A 692 -20.40 -1.00 -35.57
CA THR A 692 -21.07 -0.52 -34.35
C THR A 692 -21.43 -1.67 -33.40
N PHE A 693 -21.95 -2.79 -33.92
CA PHE A 693 -22.26 -3.96 -33.11
C PHE A 693 -21.00 -4.61 -32.53
N CYS A 694 -19.94 -4.68 -33.35
CA CYS A 694 -18.60 -5.13 -32.97
C CYS A 694 -18.05 -4.30 -31.78
N LEU A 695 -18.11 -2.98 -31.85
CA LEU A 695 -17.65 -2.10 -30.76
C LEU A 695 -18.54 -2.20 -29.50
N VAL A 696 -19.87 -2.30 -29.66
CA VAL A 696 -20.82 -2.30 -28.54
C VAL A 696 -20.87 -3.65 -27.82
N CYS A 697 -20.75 -4.78 -28.52
CA CYS A 697 -20.91 -6.11 -27.93
C CYS A 697 -19.59 -6.86 -27.71
N GLY A 698 -18.56 -6.63 -28.54
CA GLY A 698 -17.29 -7.35 -28.40
C GLY A 698 -16.33 -6.79 -27.38
N VAL A 699 -16.24 -5.46 -27.29
CA VAL A 699 -15.38 -4.80 -26.31
C VAL A 699 -15.80 -5.21 -24.89
N PRO A 700 -17.08 -5.17 -24.48
CA PRO A 700 -17.49 -5.65 -23.17
C PRO A 700 -17.23 -7.13 -22.94
N LEU A 701 -17.40 -8.00 -23.95
CA LEU A 701 -17.18 -9.45 -23.81
C LEU A 701 -15.70 -9.79 -23.62
N ILE A 702 -14.81 -9.10 -24.32
CA ILE A 702 -13.35 -9.18 -24.13
C ILE A 702 -12.96 -8.68 -22.75
N VAL A 703 -13.45 -7.49 -22.36
CA VAL A 703 -13.22 -6.91 -21.03
C VAL A 703 -13.71 -7.86 -19.93
N PHE A 704 -14.90 -8.44 -20.09
CA PHE A 704 -15.48 -9.39 -19.14
C PHE A 704 -14.69 -10.69 -19.05
N SER A 705 -14.19 -11.19 -20.18
CA SER A 705 -13.40 -12.43 -20.24
C SER A 705 -12.02 -12.26 -19.61
N VAL A 706 -11.32 -11.16 -19.87
CA VAL A 706 -10.03 -10.85 -19.23
C VAL A 706 -10.23 -10.52 -17.74
N ALA A 707 -11.30 -9.80 -17.38
CA ALA A 707 -11.64 -9.51 -15.98
C ALA A 707 -11.93 -10.78 -15.17
N MET A 708 -12.76 -11.68 -15.70
CA MET A 708 -13.06 -12.98 -15.08
C MET A 708 -11.81 -13.83 -14.93
N PHE A 709 -10.95 -13.86 -15.95
CA PHE A 709 -9.74 -14.66 -15.92
C PHE A 709 -8.67 -14.11 -14.95
N GLY A 710 -8.50 -12.78 -14.90
CA GLY A 710 -7.58 -12.11 -13.97
C GLY A 710 -8.01 -12.22 -12.50
N GLN A 711 -9.33 -12.27 -12.23
CA GLN A 711 -9.86 -12.38 -10.87
C GLN A 711 -9.96 -13.82 -10.37
N TYR A 712 -10.26 -14.79 -11.24
CA TYR A 712 -10.58 -16.16 -10.83
C TYR A 712 -9.43 -16.87 -10.11
N LYS A 713 -8.19 -16.62 -10.50
CA LYS A 713 -7.02 -17.25 -9.88
C LYS A 713 -6.64 -16.61 -8.53
N SER A 714 -7.15 -15.42 -8.21
CA SER A 714 -6.69 -14.58 -7.09
C SER A 714 -7.28 -14.93 -5.73
N ALA A 715 -8.45 -15.57 -5.68
CA ALA A 715 -9.15 -15.89 -4.44
C ALA A 715 -9.05 -17.38 -4.03
N ASP A 716 -9.12 -18.31 -4.98
CA ASP A 716 -9.36 -19.73 -4.66
C ASP A 716 -8.09 -20.54 -4.33
N ILE A 717 -6.91 -20.17 -4.86
CA ILE A 717 -5.66 -20.97 -4.67
C ILE A 717 -5.00 -20.68 -3.31
N ALA A 718 -5.07 -19.44 -2.82
CA ALA A 718 -4.49 -19.08 -1.52
C ALA A 718 -5.20 -19.75 -0.34
N GLN A 719 -6.49 -20.09 -0.48
CA GLN A 719 -7.28 -20.69 0.59
C GLN A 719 -7.13 -22.21 0.69
N TYR A 720 -6.93 -22.91 -0.43
CA TYR A 720 -6.92 -24.38 -0.44
C TYR A 720 -5.59 -25.00 0.03
N GLU A 721 -4.46 -24.31 -0.11
CA GLU A 721 -3.15 -24.83 0.32
C GLU A 721 -2.75 -24.41 1.76
N LEU A 722 -3.45 -23.46 2.39
CA LEU A 722 -2.94 -22.81 3.60
C LEU A 722 -3.28 -23.51 4.93
N GLY A 723 -4.38 -24.27 5.03
CA GLY A 723 -4.80 -24.91 6.28
C GLY A 723 -5.09 -23.93 7.43
N SER A 724 -5.26 -24.42 8.67
CA SER A 724 -5.31 -23.56 9.87
C SER A 724 -3.93 -22.93 10.11
N LEU A 725 -3.84 -21.59 10.10
CA LEU A 725 -2.57 -20.87 10.22
C LEU A 725 -2.30 -20.45 11.66
N THR A 726 -1.09 -20.74 12.14
CA THR A 726 -0.48 -20.04 13.28
C THR A 726 0.47 -18.94 12.78
N ALA A 727 0.84 -17.98 13.64
CA ALA A 727 1.81 -16.93 13.29
C ALA A 727 3.15 -17.49 12.76
N SER A 728 3.62 -18.60 13.33
CA SER A 728 4.83 -19.31 12.90
C SER A 728 4.67 -19.92 11.50
N ASP A 729 3.50 -20.52 11.23
CA ASP A 729 3.20 -21.10 9.92
C ASP A 729 3.09 -20.02 8.84
N TYR A 730 2.50 -18.86 9.15
CA TYR A 730 2.40 -17.75 8.20
C TYR A 730 3.79 -17.25 7.78
N LEU A 731 4.66 -16.95 8.74
CA LEU A 731 6.02 -16.50 8.46
C LEU A 731 6.83 -17.54 7.68
N THR A 732 6.63 -18.83 7.96
CA THR A 732 7.34 -19.92 7.27
C THR A 732 6.79 -20.13 5.85
N LYS A 733 5.47 -20.05 5.68
CA LYS A 733 4.80 -20.20 4.38
C LYS A 733 4.73 -18.90 3.58
N LEU A 734 5.28 -17.79 4.09
CA LEU A 734 5.21 -16.51 3.41
C LEU A 734 5.79 -16.54 1.99
N GLY A 735 6.86 -17.32 1.76
CA GLY A 735 7.39 -17.54 0.41
C GLY A 735 6.37 -18.21 -0.52
N VAL A 736 5.62 -19.19 -0.02
CA VAL A 736 4.54 -19.86 -0.76
C VAL A 736 3.37 -18.89 -1.00
N ILE A 737 2.94 -18.16 0.03
CA ILE A 737 1.90 -17.11 -0.08
C ILE A 737 2.32 -16.03 -1.09
N ALA A 738 3.60 -15.67 -1.10
CA ALA A 738 4.17 -14.68 -2.01
C ALA A 738 4.15 -15.12 -3.47
N HIS A 739 4.26 -16.41 -3.75
CA HIS A 739 4.08 -16.97 -5.10
C HIS A 739 2.61 -17.02 -5.54
N VAL A 740 1.66 -17.01 -4.59
CA VAL A 740 0.22 -17.12 -4.89
C VAL A 740 -0.45 -15.75 -5.07
N ALA A 741 0.09 -14.67 -4.48
CA ALA A 741 -0.48 -13.32 -4.58
C ALA A 741 -0.46 -12.76 -6.02
N GLN A 742 -1.60 -12.24 -6.49
CA GLN A 742 -1.83 -11.89 -7.90
C GLN A 742 -2.06 -10.40 -8.13
N GLU A 743 -1.97 -10.03 -9.41
CA GLU A 743 -2.22 -8.70 -9.93
C GLU A 743 -3.67 -8.24 -9.69
N PRO A 744 -3.91 -7.11 -8.99
CA PRO A 744 -5.26 -6.61 -8.78
C PRO A 744 -5.90 -6.17 -10.10
N LEU A 745 -7.19 -6.46 -10.29
CA LEU A 745 -7.97 -5.93 -11.41
C LEU A 745 -8.48 -4.52 -11.07
N ALA A 746 -7.76 -3.49 -11.49
CA ALA A 746 -8.12 -2.11 -11.19
C ALA A 746 -8.03 -1.21 -12.45
N PHE A 747 -9.19 -0.91 -13.04
CA PHE A 747 -9.31 -0.32 -14.38
C PHE A 747 -8.76 1.11 -14.52
N PHE A 748 -9.04 1.96 -13.53
CA PHE A 748 -8.75 3.40 -13.61
C PHE A 748 -7.82 3.89 -12.50
N SER A 749 -7.24 2.96 -11.74
CA SER A 749 -6.39 3.24 -10.58
C SER A 749 -4.94 3.54 -10.97
N GLY A 750 -4.48 3.03 -12.13
CA GLY A 750 -3.11 3.20 -12.62
C GLY A 750 -2.08 2.21 -12.06
N ILE A 751 -2.54 1.22 -11.26
CA ILE A 751 -1.69 0.23 -10.58
C ILE A 751 -1.80 -1.18 -11.17
N SER A 752 -2.61 -1.35 -12.23
CA SER A 752 -2.91 -2.66 -12.82
C SER A 752 -2.46 -2.69 -14.27
N ILE A 753 -1.86 -3.81 -14.67
CA ILE A 753 -1.51 -4.06 -16.08
C ILE A 753 -2.72 -4.47 -16.94
N TRP A 754 -3.74 -5.07 -16.33
CA TRP A 754 -4.89 -5.65 -17.06
C TRP A 754 -5.60 -4.68 -18.01
N PRO A 755 -5.80 -3.39 -17.69
CA PRO A 755 -6.43 -2.45 -18.62
C PRO A 755 -5.60 -2.23 -19.90
N SER A 756 -4.27 -2.19 -19.78
CA SER A 756 -3.36 -2.10 -20.93
C SER A 756 -3.47 -3.36 -21.79
N GLU A 757 -3.47 -4.54 -21.18
CA GLU A 757 -3.65 -5.81 -21.90
C GLU A 757 -5.00 -5.91 -22.58
N MET A 758 -6.07 -5.45 -21.93
CA MET A 758 -7.40 -5.39 -22.53
C MET A 758 -7.42 -4.49 -23.77
N LEU A 759 -6.80 -3.30 -23.70
CA LEU A 759 -6.70 -2.39 -24.85
C LEU A 759 -5.88 -3.00 -25.99
N ARG A 760 -4.76 -3.68 -25.69
CA ARG A 760 -3.95 -4.39 -26.69
C ARG A 760 -4.76 -5.49 -27.38
N LEU A 761 -5.53 -6.27 -26.61
CA LEU A 761 -6.39 -7.32 -27.14
C LEU A 761 -7.55 -6.76 -27.98
N ILE A 762 -8.19 -5.68 -27.54
CA ILE A 762 -9.22 -4.97 -28.32
C ILE A 762 -8.64 -4.48 -29.64
N ALA A 763 -7.46 -3.85 -29.61
CA ALA A 763 -6.79 -3.36 -30.81
C ALA A 763 -6.45 -4.49 -31.79
N LEU A 764 -5.94 -5.61 -31.30
CA LEU A 764 -5.65 -6.80 -32.10
C LEU A 764 -6.92 -7.34 -32.79
N MET A 765 -8.02 -7.47 -32.05
CA MET A 765 -9.29 -7.96 -32.57
C MET A 765 -9.91 -7.00 -33.60
N LEU A 766 -9.84 -5.69 -33.36
CA LEU A 766 -10.27 -4.67 -34.30
C LEU A 766 -9.41 -4.69 -35.58
N ALA A 767 -8.10 -4.90 -35.47
CA ALA A 767 -7.22 -5.03 -36.62
C ALA A 767 -7.61 -6.23 -37.49
N ILE A 768 -7.86 -7.39 -36.88
CA ILE A 768 -8.35 -8.59 -37.59
C ILE A 768 -9.70 -8.31 -38.25
N HIS A 769 -10.64 -7.68 -37.53
CA HIS A 769 -11.95 -7.31 -38.06
C HIS A 769 -11.84 -6.39 -39.28
N PHE A 770 -11.02 -5.33 -39.20
CA PHE A 770 -10.84 -4.40 -40.32
C PHE A 770 -10.11 -5.03 -41.50
N MET A 771 -9.17 -5.95 -41.28
CA MET A 771 -8.54 -6.70 -42.37
C MET A 771 -9.56 -7.55 -43.13
N VAL A 772 -10.44 -8.25 -42.42
CA VAL A 772 -11.51 -9.06 -43.02
C VAL A 772 -12.53 -8.16 -43.74
N LYS A 773 -13.02 -7.11 -43.07
CA LYS A 773 -13.97 -6.15 -43.63
C LYS A 773 -13.43 -5.47 -44.88
N ALA A 774 -12.20 -4.95 -44.85
CA ALA A 774 -11.56 -4.33 -46.01
C ALA A 774 -11.43 -5.32 -47.16
N GLY A 775 -11.13 -6.59 -46.89
CA GLY A 775 -11.09 -7.63 -47.92
C GLY A 775 -12.46 -7.87 -48.58
N ILE A 776 -13.54 -7.82 -47.82
CA ILE A 776 -14.91 -8.00 -48.30
C ILE A 776 -15.39 -6.77 -49.08
N ASP A 777 -15.26 -5.57 -48.51
CA ASP A 777 -15.67 -4.31 -49.13
C ASP A 777 -14.96 -4.09 -50.46
N LEU A 778 -13.68 -4.47 -50.54
CA LEU A 778 -12.90 -4.36 -51.76
C LEU A 778 -13.41 -5.30 -52.87
N ARG A 779 -13.81 -6.53 -52.53
CA ARG A 779 -14.45 -7.45 -53.49
C ARG A 779 -15.84 -6.97 -53.92
N ALA A 780 -16.56 -6.28 -53.03
CA ALA A 780 -17.85 -5.68 -53.35
C ALA A 780 -17.68 -4.51 -54.33
N ASN A 781 -16.73 -3.62 -54.06
CA ASN A 781 -16.36 -2.52 -54.96
C ASN A 781 -15.89 -3.02 -56.32
N GLU A 782 -15.10 -4.12 -56.36
CA GLU A 782 -14.69 -4.75 -57.61
C GLU A 782 -15.88 -5.17 -58.49
N ARG A 783 -16.90 -5.77 -57.87
CA ARG A 783 -18.13 -6.19 -58.57
C ARG A 783 -18.96 -5.00 -59.02
N GLU A 784 -19.15 -4.02 -58.15
CA GLU A 784 -19.95 -2.82 -58.46
C GLU A 784 -19.34 -2.02 -59.60
N LEU A 785 -18.03 -1.79 -59.59
CA LEU A 785 -17.32 -1.07 -60.65
C LEU A 785 -17.32 -1.87 -61.96
N GLY A 786 -17.14 -3.19 -61.88
CA GLY A 786 -17.24 -4.07 -63.05
C GLY A 786 -18.61 -4.01 -63.72
N GLU A 787 -19.69 -4.06 -62.94
CA GLU A 787 -21.07 -3.93 -63.44
C GLU A 787 -21.36 -2.52 -63.98
N ARG A 788 -21.01 -1.47 -63.23
CA ARG A 788 -21.35 -0.08 -63.55
C ARG A 788 -20.67 0.42 -64.83
N PHE A 789 -19.44 -0.01 -65.07
CA PHE A 789 -18.64 0.43 -66.23
C PHE A 789 -18.49 -0.66 -67.31
N SER A 790 -19.18 -1.80 -67.17
CA SER A 790 -19.11 -2.93 -68.12
C SER A 790 -17.68 -3.39 -68.42
N LEU A 791 -16.86 -3.49 -67.36
CA LEU A 791 -15.44 -3.86 -67.47
C LEU A 791 -15.27 -5.39 -67.35
N ASP A 792 -14.35 -5.97 -68.12
CA ASP A 792 -14.20 -7.43 -68.19
C ASP A 792 -13.52 -7.99 -66.92
N PRO A 793 -13.91 -9.20 -66.48
CA PRO A 793 -13.18 -9.91 -65.44
C PRO A 793 -11.83 -10.43 -65.96
N LEU A 794 -10.84 -10.49 -65.07
CA LEU A 794 -9.51 -11.04 -65.38
C LEU A 794 -9.60 -12.47 -65.97
N PRO A 795 -8.79 -12.79 -67.00
CA PRO A 795 -8.67 -14.15 -67.50
C PRO A 795 -8.19 -15.13 -66.41
N LYS A 796 -8.87 -16.27 -66.26
CA LYS A 796 -8.63 -17.31 -65.23
C LYS A 796 -7.19 -17.86 -65.16
N LYS A 797 -6.34 -17.59 -66.16
CA LYS A 797 -4.95 -18.10 -66.29
C LYS A 797 -3.85 -17.01 -66.22
N THR A 798 -4.13 -15.83 -65.66
CA THR A 798 -3.08 -14.80 -65.50
C THR A 798 -2.09 -15.18 -64.39
N ARG A 799 -0.90 -15.67 -64.78
CA ARG A 799 0.22 -16.00 -63.87
C ARG A 799 0.73 -14.73 -63.16
N PHE A 800 1.19 -14.91 -61.93
CA PHE A 800 1.87 -13.87 -61.16
C PHE A 800 3.17 -13.46 -61.88
N CYS A 801 3.37 -12.16 -62.09
CA CYS A 801 4.60 -11.62 -62.69
C CYS A 801 5.15 -10.51 -61.79
N TRP A 802 6.43 -10.59 -61.46
CA TRP A 802 7.13 -9.69 -60.53
C TRP A 802 7.11 -8.22 -60.98
N HIS A 803 6.92 -7.96 -62.27
CA HIS A 803 6.83 -6.61 -62.83
C HIS A 803 5.58 -5.82 -62.39
N HIS A 804 4.57 -6.47 -61.80
CA HIS A 804 3.32 -5.83 -61.35
C HIS A 804 3.31 -5.41 -59.87
N LEU A 805 4.40 -5.61 -59.11
CA LEU A 805 4.44 -5.33 -57.67
C LEU A 805 4.31 -3.84 -57.30
N GLY A 806 4.77 -2.92 -58.18
CA GLY A 806 4.60 -1.48 -58.00
C GLY A 806 5.02 -0.94 -56.63
N LEU A 807 6.26 -1.23 -56.20
CA LEU A 807 6.86 -0.65 -55.00
C LEU A 807 7.41 0.74 -55.34
N GLY A 808 6.60 1.79 -55.22
CA GLY A 808 7.04 3.18 -55.35
C GLY A 808 5.90 4.17 -55.64
N LEU A 809 6.01 5.39 -55.10
CA LEU A 809 5.19 6.55 -55.48
C LEU A 809 5.33 6.93 -56.96
N GLU A 810 6.34 6.40 -57.67
CA GLU A 810 6.65 6.75 -59.06
C GLU A 810 5.78 6.08 -60.14
N GLN A 811 4.95 5.09 -59.82
CA GLN A 811 4.10 4.43 -60.84
C GLN A 811 2.69 5.01 -60.98
N TRP A 812 2.44 6.20 -60.43
CA TRP A 812 1.35 7.07 -60.88
C TRP A 812 1.78 8.06 -61.97
N ARG A 813 3.05 8.02 -62.41
CA ARG A 813 3.40 8.63 -63.69
C ARG A 813 2.89 7.74 -64.82
N THR A 814 1.96 8.29 -65.59
CA THR A 814 1.62 7.99 -66.98
C THR A 814 2.84 8.14 -67.92
N ALA A 815 3.99 7.57 -67.56
CA ALA A 815 5.20 7.64 -68.38
C ALA A 815 5.56 6.23 -68.83
N ARG A 816 5.29 5.94 -70.12
CA ARG A 816 5.97 4.85 -70.81
C ARG A 816 6.98 5.44 -71.78
N SER A 817 8.15 4.81 -71.78
CA SER A 817 9.31 5.08 -72.63
C SER A 817 8.91 5.42 -74.07
N ASP A 818 9.45 6.55 -74.50
CA ASP A 818 9.46 7.09 -75.86
C ASP A 818 9.60 6.00 -76.94
N LYS A 819 8.51 5.76 -77.68
CA LYS A 819 8.54 5.33 -79.08
C LYS A 819 7.35 5.98 -79.81
N SER A 820 7.71 7.01 -80.56
CA SER A 820 6.96 7.80 -81.54
C SER A 820 5.66 7.21 -82.09
N GLY A 821 4.62 8.05 -82.06
CA GLY A 821 3.55 8.08 -83.06
C GLY A 821 2.18 7.65 -82.56
N THR A 822 1.27 8.63 -82.44
CA THR A 822 -0.16 8.54 -82.05
C THR A 822 -0.38 8.32 -80.56
N GLU A 823 -0.95 9.32 -79.86
CA GLU A 823 -1.42 9.16 -78.48
C GLU A 823 -2.45 8.04 -78.42
N PRO A 824 -2.18 6.90 -77.76
CA PRO A 824 -3.20 5.88 -77.57
C PRO A 824 -4.08 6.33 -76.40
N GLU A 825 -5.38 6.47 -76.64
CA GLU A 825 -6.38 6.66 -75.59
C GLU A 825 -6.14 5.63 -74.48
N PHE A 826 -5.87 6.10 -73.26
CA PHE A 826 -5.65 5.22 -72.12
C PHE A 826 -6.97 4.47 -71.83
N SER A 827 -7.07 3.24 -72.32
CA SER A 827 -8.29 2.45 -72.22
C SER A 827 -8.57 2.14 -70.75
N ALA A 828 -9.78 2.50 -70.30
CA ALA A 828 -10.25 2.20 -68.94
C ALA A 828 -10.13 0.70 -68.60
N GLN A 829 -10.19 -0.17 -69.61
CA GLN A 829 -10.02 -1.61 -69.48
C GLN A 829 -8.60 -2.02 -69.06
N GLU A 830 -7.58 -1.34 -69.59
CA GLU A 830 -6.18 -1.61 -69.25
C GLU A 830 -5.86 -1.17 -67.82
N ALA A 831 -6.38 -0.01 -67.41
CA ALA A 831 -6.29 0.48 -66.05
C ALA A 831 -6.97 -0.47 -65.06
N TRP A 832 -8.14 -1.00 -65.44
CA TRP A 832 -8.91 -1.96 -64.67
C TRP A 832 -8.16 -3.30 -64.51
N HIS A 833 -7.59 -3.84 -65.58
CA HIS A 833 -6.78 -5.05 -65.51
C HIS A 833 -5.51 -4.87 -64.66
N ALA A 834 -4.85 -3.71 -64.74
CA ALA A 834 -3.71 -3.40 -63.88
C ALA A 834 -4.11 -3.29 -62.40
N TYR A 835 -5.26 -2.66 -62.11
CA TYR A 835 -5.84 -2.59 -60.77
C TYR A 835 -6.12 -3.99 -60.21
N LEU A 836 -6.85 -4.83 -60.94
CA LEU A 836 -7.20 -6.18 -60.50
C LEU A 836 -5.97 -7.09 -60.32
N CYS A 837 -4.95 -6.98 -61.18
CA CYS A 837 -3.68 -7.70 -61.04
C CYS A 837 -2.92 -7.30 -59.78
N ARG A 838 -2.84 -6.00 -59.48
CA ARG A 838 -2.23 -5.46 -58.25
C ARG A 838 -3.06 -5.79 -57.00
N ASN A 839 -4.37 -6.00 -57.17
CA ASN A 839 -5.25 -6.33 -56.07
C ASN A 839 -5.25 -7.82 -55.70
N LYS A 840 -4.58 -8.69 -56.46
CA LYS A 840 -4.38 -10.11 -56.11
C LYS A 840 -3.70 -10.25 -54.74
N PHE A 841 -3.96 -11.38 -54.08
CA PHE A 841 -3.47 -11.65 -52.72
C PHE A 841 -1.95 -11.47 -52.59
N TRP A 842 -1.16 -12.09 -53.47
CA TRP A 842 0.30 -12.07 -53.39
C TRP A 842 0.94 -10.68 -53.57
N PRO A 843 0.64 -9.88 -54.62
CA PRO A 843 1.15 -8.51 -54.73
C PRO A 843 0.79 -7.63 -53.53
N ARG A 844 -0.45 -7.76 -53.03
CA ARG A 844 -0.92 -7.03 -51.85
C ARG A 844 -0.17 -7.46 -50.58
N PHE A 845 0.00 -8.76 -50.38
CA PHE A 845 0.72 -9.33 -49.25
C PHE A 845 2.19 -8.87 -49.24
N ILE A 846 2.86 -8.86 -50.39
CA ILE A 846 4.25 -8.41 -50.47
C ILE A 846 4.35 -6.90 -50.18
N ARG A 847 3.47 -6.06 -50.77
CA ARG A 847 3.47 -4.62 -50.51
C ARG A 847 3.21 -4.29 -49.03
N ILE A 848 2.22 -4.92 -48.42
CA ILE A 848 1.91 -4.75 -47.00
C ILE A 848 3.05 -5.32 -46.15
N GLY A 849 3.61 -6.48 -46.53
CA GLY A 849 4.73 -7.12 -45.86
C GLY A 849 5.97 -6.22 -45.80
N VAL A 850 6.33 -5.56 -46.90
CA VAL A 850 7.45 -4.61 -46.93
C VAL A 850 7.21 -3.43 -45.98
N LEU A 851 6.02 -2.82 -46.00
CA LEU A 851 5.67 -1.72 -45.08
C LEU A 851 5.65 -2.19 -43.62
N PHE A 852 5.13 -3.38 -43.36
CA PHE A 852 5.11 -4.00 -42.04
C PHE A 852 6.54 -4.26 -41.53
N THR A 853 7.42 -4.81 -42.35
CA THR A 853 8.82 -5.05 -41.98
C THR A 853 9.56 -3.74 -41.70
N LEU A 854 9.34 -2.69 -42.49
CA LEU A 854 9.90 -1.37 -42.24
C LEU A 854 9.40 -0.78 -40.92
N TYR A 855 8.09 -0.87 -40.68
CA TYR A 855 7.49 -0.40 -39.42
C TYR A 855 7.96 -1.21 -38.21
N LEU A 856 8.12 -2.53 -38.36
CA LEU A 856 8.63 -3.42 -37.32
C LEU A 856 10.09 -3.09 -36.98
N LEU A 857 10.94 -2.90 -38.00
CA LEU A 857 12.33 -2.46 -37.82
C LEU A 857 12.39 -1.11 -37.12
N PHE A 858 11.58 -0.14 -37.57
CA PHE A 858 11.48 1.17 -36.93
C PHE A 858 11.03 1.06 -35.47
N SER A 859 10.02 0.24 -35.18
CA SER A 859 9.52 0.00 -33.82
C SER A 859 10.59 -0.66 -32.94
N ILE A 860 11.32 -1.65 -33.45
CA ILE A 860 12.45 -2.28 -32.74
C ILE A 860 13.54 -1.25 -32.43
N VAL A 861 13.88 -0.38 -33.38
CA VAL A 861 14.85 0.70 -33.17
C VAL A 861 14.38 1.67 -32.08
N ILE A 862 13.11 2.10 -32.12
CA ILE A 862 12.53 2.96 -31.08
C ILE A 862 12.55 2.28 -29.71
N LEU A 863 12.13 1.02 -29.60
CA LEU A 863 12.13 0.27 -28.34
C LEU A 863 13.55 0.04 -27.78
N ARG A 864 14.57 -0.04 -28.65
CA ARG A 864 15.97 -0.14 -28.25
C ARG A 864 16.55 1.21 -27.81
N LEU A 865 16.09 2.32 -28.40
CA LEU A 865 16.53 3.68 -28.03
C LEU A 865 15.82 4.20 -26.77
N PHE A 866 14.57 3.82 -26.57
CA PHE A 866 13.72 4.22 -25.44
C PHE A 866 13.18 2.96 -24.77
N PRO A 867 13.93 2.36 -23.83
CA PRO A 867 13.44 1.20 -23.10
C PRO A 867 12.13 1.55 -22.39
N PRO A 868 11.09 0.71 -22.48
CA PRO A 868 9.81 0.97 -21.84
C PRO A 868 9.99 1.05 -20.31
N PRO A 869 9.20 1.89 -19.62
CA PRO A 869 9.16 1.86 -18.17
C PRO A 869 8.75 0.46 -17.70
N PRO A 870 9.27 0.00 -16.55
CA PRO A 870 8.85 -1.30 -16.01
C PRO A 870 7.32 -1.29 -15.85
N PRO A 871 6.63 -2.35 -16.30
CA PRO A 871 5.19 -2.42 -16.18
C PRO A 871 4.79 -2.42 -14.70
N PRO A 872 3.69 -1.76 -14.31
CA PRO A 872 3.12 -1.86 -12.97
C PRO A 872 2.45 -3.24 -12.84
N ALA A 873 3.27 -4.28 -12.77
CA ALA A 873 2.85 -5.67 -12.73
C ALA A 873 3.33 -6.35 -11.46
N ARG A 874 2.51 -7.27 -10.96
CA ARG A 874 2.70 -8.03 -9.73
C ARG A 874 2.48 -9.52 -10.01
N GLY A 875 3.48 -10.31 -9.63
CA GLY A 875 3.46 -11.76 -9.75
C GLY A 875 3.88 -12.25 -11.14
N ASP A 876 4.44 -13.46 -11.19
CA ASP A 876 5.04 -14.03 -12.40
C ASP A 876 4.08 -14.12 -13.59
N PHE A 877 2.79 -14.32 -13.30
CA PHE A 877 1.77 -14.46 -14.33
C PHE A 877 1.55 -13.18 -15.13
N ALA A 878 1.44 -12.04 -14.45
CA ALA A 878 1.23 -10.74 -15.11
C ALA A 878 2.40 -10.39 -16.03
N PHE A 879 3.63 -10.61 -15.56
CA PHE A 879 4.80 -10.38 -16.38
C PHE A 879 4.97 -11.39 -17.52
N GLN A 880 4.52 -12.64 -17.38
CA GLN A 880 4.53 -13.60 -18.50
C GLN A 880 3.60 -13.18 -19.63
N PHE A 881 2.51 -12.48 -19.31
CA PHE A 881 1.54 -11.98 -20.28
C PHE A 881 2.03 -10.73 -21.02
N ASP A 882 2.80 -9.85 -20.35
CA ASP A 882 3.31 -8.60 -20.94
C ASP A 882 4.58 -8.76 -21.78
N CYS A 883 5.45 -9.74 -21.49
CA CYS A 883 6.80 -9.76 -22.04
C CYS A 883 6.88 -10.08 -23.55
N ASP A 884 7.53 -9.16 -24.28
CA ASP A 884 8.14 -9.32 -25.60
C ASP A 884 9.18 -10.46 -25.64
N PRO A 885 9.30 -11.21 -26.76
CA PRO A 885 10.19 -12.38 -26.89
C PRO A 885 11.69 -12.10 -26.75
N VAL A 886 12.13 -10.83 -26.74
CA VAL A 886 13.55 -10.45 -26.64
C VAL A 886 14.09 -10.58 -25.20
N GLU A 887 13.26 -10.36 -24.18
CA GLU A 887 13.65 -10.52 -22.77
C GLU A 887 13.73 -11.99 -22.35
N GLN A 888 12.96 -12.86 -23.01
CA GLN A 888 13.02 -14.31 -22.80
C GLN A 888 14.40 -14.89 -23.11
N GLN A 889 15.16 -14.31 -24.05
CA GLN A 889 16.42 -14.92 -24.50
C GLN A 889 17.58 -14.74 -23.50
N LEU A 890 17.56 -13.66 -22.72
CA LEU A 890 18.51 -13.44 -21.61
C LEU A 890 18.18 -14.35 -20.40
N TYR A 891 16.91 -14.70 -20.21
CA TYR A 891 16.44 -15.50 -19.07
C TYR A 891 16.36 -17.01 -19.39
N SER A 892 16.08 -17.38 -20.64
CA SER A 892 16.07 -18.77 -21.10
C SER A 892 17.46 -19.38 -21.09
N ASP A 893 18.50 -18.58 -21.31
CA ASP A 893 19.91 -19.03 -21.21
C ASP A 893 20.34 -19.34 -19.76
N VAL A 894 19.69 -18.72 -18.77
CA VAL A 894 19.86 -19.03 -17.34
C VAL A 894 19.08 -20.29 -16.96
N ARG A 895 17.86 -20.45 -17.49
CA ARG A 895 16.98 -21.60 -17.20
C ARG A 895 17.38 -22.89 -17.91
N SER A 896 17.86 -22.81 -19.17
CA SER A 896 18.27 -23.97 -19.96
C SER A 896 19.51 -24.65 -19.36
N ARG A 897 20.45 -23.87 -18.82
CA ARG A 897 21.64 -24.39 -18.13
C ARG A 897 21.33 -25.09 -16.81
N GLY A 898 20.28 -24.68 -16.10
CA GLY A 898 19.83 -25.37 -14.87
C GLY A 898 19.05 -26.66 -15.14
N HIS A 899 18.28 -26.71 -16.23
CA HIS A 899 17.43 -27.87 -16.54
C HIS A 899 18.20 -29.05 -17.17
N GLU A 900 19.34 -28.81 -17.83
CA GLU A 900 20.19 -29.88 -18.38
C GLU A 900 21.01 -30.62 -17.30
N MET A 901 21.39 -29.98 -16.19
CA MET A 901 22.09 -30.67 -15.08
C MET A 901 21.14 -31.49 -14.19
N GLY A 902 19.87 -31.08 -14.05
CA GLY A 902 18.88 -31.83 -13.24
C GLY A 902 18.45 -33.18 -13.82
N ARG A 903 18.66 -33.42 -15.13
CA ARG A 903 18.30 -34.71 -15.76
C ARG A 903 19.36 -35.81 -15.58
N HIS A 904 20.60 -35.48 -15.24
CA HIS A 904 21.66 -36.46 -15.07
C HIS A 904 21.97 -36.84 -13.59
N GLY A 905 21.48 -36.08 -12.61
CA GLY A 905 21.67 -36.39 -11.18
C GLY A 905 20.65 -37.36 -10.56
N GLY A 906 19.46 -37.52 -11.16
CA GLY A 906 18.31 -38.20 -10.54
C GLY A 906 18.24 -39.73 -10.65
N ARG A 907 19.29 -40.44 -11.12
CA ARG A 907 19.21 -41.89 -11.41
C ARG A 907 20.19 -42.80 -10.67
N LYS A 908 20.93 -42.32 -9.66
CA LYS A 908 21.96 -43.13 -8.97
C LYS A 908 21.92 -43.24 -7.45
N VAL A 909 20.90 -42.74 -6.75
CA VAL A 909 20.83 -42.84 -5.28
C VAL A 909 19.48 -43.40 -4.82
N LEU A 910 19.21 -44.68 -5.14
CA LEU A 910 18.11 -45.46 -4.57
C LEU A 910 18.41 -46.97 -4.74
N ALA A 911 19.58 -47.41 -4.31
CA ALA A 911 19.93 -48.84 -4.12
C ALA A 911 21.26 -48.97 -3.37
N LYS A 912 21.24 -48.82 -2.03
CA LYS A 912 22.17 -49.44 -1.06
C LYS A 912 21.92 -48.89 0.35
N SER A 913 20.94 -49.46 1.04
CA SER A 913 20.95 -49.62 2.50
C SER A 913 19.92 -50.69 2.86
N ALA A 914 20.33 -51.94 2.66
CA ALA A 914 19.73 -53.15 3.19
C ALA A 914 20.85 -54.19 3.23
N ALA A 915 21.67 -54.11 4.28
CA ALA A 915 22.54 -55.14 4.84
C ALA A 915 23.14 -54.57 6.14
#